data_AF-A0A8H6DZE5-F1
#
_entry.id   AF-A0A8H6DZE5-F1
#
_cell.length_a   1.000
_cell.length_b   1.000
_cell.length_c   1.000
_cell.angle_alpha   90.00
_cell.angle_beta   90.00
_cell.angle_gamma   90.00
#
_symmetry.space_group_name_H-M   'P 1'
#
loop_
_entity.id
_entity.type
_entity.pdbx_description
1 polymer ?
#
loop_
_entity_poly.entity_id
_entity_poly.type
_entity_poly.pdbx_seq_one_letter_code
_entity_poly.pdbx_strand_id
1 'polypeptide(L)'
;MDLIEAPRQVLGLEAAGIVQEIGSGVDHLQPGDRVVVVGGTSLFRTTAVVPSTSCWKLPHSLSFEEAATMPCVFMTVIHGLLEFGQMHSGHTVLIHSACGGVGLAAIQLCRMAGATIYCTVSNEEKMQFLENEFNIPRAHIFNSRNRSFVDDVMRATNGAGVDLVLNSLSGELLHASWECVAEFGKMIEIGKRDLLGNGRVSLNPFVLNRSFHGIDLAHLIESRPAECRRLLERTMALYEAGQIKPIFPVKTFKVSEVEQCFRYMQQGRHIGKIILSVCGSADETTRSKDLITAHPKRNPTFNPQASYLLAGGLGGLGRVVANWMVEYGARHLIFLSRNAGERETDKAFFEELEYQGCKVTAVKGSVAIAKDVEKAIAAATAPVRGVMNICMQLQDMRFNQMTHEAWTTVNESKIKGTWNMHNVCMSKKISLDFFLLFSSVSGLSGNFGQANYAAANTFLDTFVLYRHSLGLNASAVDIGMMYDHGYIAENPLVAERLQLLGSYGIRIPQLLDAITLVLSTPRAKPEKSASRTCTSVLAIGLRSTLPLSDPTNRVIWKDDRRMAYYANLGLNSNATSGATSDGDKPTQGIRAFLKQVLAEPKILDQPDSSVFLARQIARKIALMLLRPLDDKEDSEVDISSPLQDAGMDSLVAMEMRRWWRTTFGFDITMLQMVGAENTMALGERAVEGLRTKYAEVEEQPVASTPAVVVSA
;
A
#
# COMPACT_ATOMS: atom_id res chain seq x y z
N MET A 1 9.82 -8.02 -16.80
CA MET A 1 10.01 -8.96 -15.68
C MET A 1 8.70 -9.07 -14.93
N ASP A 2 8.24 -10.31 -14.74
CA ASP A 2 7.04 -10.65 -14.00
C ASP A 2 7.30 -10.42 -12.50
N LEU A 3 6.74 -9.32 -11.97
CA LEU A 3 6.58 -9.15 -10.53
C LEU A 3 5.58 -10.21 -10.08
N ILE A 4 6.10 -11.31 -9.54
CA ILE A 4 5.27 -12.32 -8.89
C ILE A 4 4.70 -11.68 -7.63
N GLU A 5 3.40 -11.40 -7.66
CA GLU A 5 2.68 -10.81 -6.55
C GLU A 5 2.64 -11.82 -5.39
N ALA A 6 3.38 -11.57 -4.32
CA ALA A 6 3.35 -12.42 -3.14
C ALA A 6 2.05 -12.14 -2.35
N PRO A 7 1.23 -13.16 -2.03
CA PRO A 7 -0.11 -12.96 -1.45
C PRO A 7 -0.13 -12.32 -0.04
N ARG A 8 1.02 -12.09 0.59
CA ARG A 8 1.14 -11.35 1.87
C ARG A 8 2.57 -10.83 2.06
N GLN A 9 2.77 -9.51 2.03
CA GLN A 9 4.04 -8.89 2.44
C GLN A 9 3.95 -8.51 3.92
N VAL A 10 4.42 -9.41 4.78
CA VAL A 10 4.42 -9.22 6.23
C VAL A 10 5.89 -9.18 6.68
N LEU A 11 6.32 -8.06 7.27
CA LEU A 11 7.73 -7.86 7.68
C LEU A 11 8.02 -8.43 9.06
N GLY A 12 9.07 -9.25 9.17
CA GLY A 12 9.54 -9.86 10.40
C GLY A 12 8.78 -11.14 10.76
N LEU A 13 9.45 -12.29 10.67
CA LEU A 13 8.90 -13.62 11.00
C LEU A 13 9.34 -14.14 12.36
N GLU A 14 10.42 -13.61 12.93
CA GLU A 14 10.93 -13.97 14.26
C GLU A 14 11.33 -12.73 15.06
N ALA A 15 11.23 -12.82 16.38
CA ALA A 15 11.66 -11.79 17.33
C ALA A 15 11.94 -12.40 18.70
N ALA A 16 12.57 -11.65 19.59
CA ALA A 16 12.69 -12.00 21.00
C ALA A 16 12.27 -10.81 21.88
N GLY A 17 11.67 -11.08 23.05
CA GLY A 17 11.09 -10.04 23.89
C GLY A 17 10.57 -10.55 25.22
N ILE A 18 9.68 -9.77 25.85
CA ILE A 18 9.13 -10.04 27.18
C ILE A 18 7.61 -10.19 27.08
N VAL A 19 7.06 -11.22 27.73
CA VAL A 19 5.60 -11.41 27.84
C VAL A 19 4.99 -10.29 28.69
N GLN A 20 4.03 -9.56 28.13
CA GLN A 20 3.28 -8.53 28.86
C GLN A 20 1.99 -9.07 29.47
N GLU A 21 1.23 -9.82 28.69
CA GLU A 21 -0.06 -10.41 29.06
C GLU A 21 -0.19 -11.81 28.45
N ILE A 22 -1.02 -12.65 29.06
CA ILE A 22 -1.31 -14.01 28.60
C ILE A 22 -2.82 -14.21 28.42
N GLY A 23 -3.20 -15.01 27.42
CA GLY A 23 -4.59 -15.42 27.24
C GLY A 23 -5.02 -16.43 28.32
N SER A 24 -6.31 -16.49 28.63
CA SER A 24 -6.85 -17.34 29.70
C SER A 24 -6.60 -18.84 29.53
N GLY A 25 -6.28 -19.31 28.33
CA GLY A 25 -5.93 -20.70 28.02
C GLY A 25 -4.43 -21.00 27.97
N VAL A 26 -3.58 -20.08 28.43
CA VAL A 26 -2.11 -20.24 28.44
C VAL A 26 -1.62 -20.44 29.88
N ASP A 27 -0.91 -21.54 30.11
CA ASP A 27 -0.47 -22.01 31.44
C ASP A 27 1.06 -22.11 31.60
N HIS A 28 1.79 -22.23 30.49
CA HIS A 28 3.25 -22.45 30.45
C HIS A 28 4.08 -21.17 30.30
N LEU A 29 3.43 -20.00 30.24
CA LEU A 29 4.05 -18.69 30.17
C LEU A 29 3.39 -17.76 31.18
N GLN A 30 4.15 -16.79 31.70
CA GLN A 30 3.64 -15.76 32.59
C GLN A 30 4.19 -14.37 32.19
N PRO A 31 3.48 -13.27 32.56
CA PRO A 31 4.02 -11.92 32.42
C PRO A 31 5.43 -11.79 33.00
N GLY A 32 6.32 -11.12 32.28
CA GLY A 32 7.74 -10.97 32.64
C GLY A 32 8.67 -12.06 32.10
N ASP A 33 8.14 -13.18 31.58
CA ASP A 33 8.98 -14.19 30.95
C ASP A 33 9.69 -13.65 29.71
N ARG A 34 10.98 -13.96 29.59
CA ARG A 34 11.78 -13.73 28.38
C ARG A 34 11.43 -14.81 27.36
N VAL A 35 11.06 -14.43 26.16
CA VAL A 35 10.62 -15.38 25.13
C VAL A 35 11.24 -15.08 23.77
N VAL A 36 11.39 -16.13 22.97
CA VAL A 36 11.54 -16.01 21.52
C VAL A 36 10.21 -16.34 20.86
N VAL A 37 9.93 -15.66 19.76
CA VAL A 37 8.64 -15.68 19.07
C VAL A 37 8.86 -15.91 17.58
N VAL A 38 8.01 -16.73 16.98
CA VAL A 38 7.94 -16.95 15.53
C VAL A 38 6.50 -16.80 15.06
N GLY A 39 6.23 -15.96 14.06
CA GLY A 39 4.85 -15.66 13.67
C GLY A 39 4.67 -15.45 12.16
N GLY A 40 3.49 -15.83 11.66
CA GLY A 40 3.01 -15.43 10.33
C GLY A 40 2.52 -13.97 10.28
N THR A 41 2.37 -13.32 11.43
CA THR A 41 2.10 -11.89 11.56
C THR A 41 3.38 -11.08 11.61
N SER A 42 3.34 -9.79 11.26
CA SER A 42 4.56 -8.96 11.22
C SER A 42 5.10 -8.74 12.61
N LEU A 43 6.33 -9.16 12.88
CA LEU A 43 6.98 -8.99 14.19
C LEU A 43 7.85 -7.73 14.28
N PHE A 44 7.98 -6.95 13.21
CA PHE A 44 8.64 -5.63 13.25
C PHE A 44 7.73 -4.57 13.89
N ARG A 45 7.46 -4.72 15.19
CA ARG A 45 6.62 -3.83 16.00
C ARG A 45 7.06 -3.84 17.46
N THR A 46 6.62 -2.86 18.23
CA THR A 46 6.90 -2.76 19.67
C THR A 46 6.12 -3.76 20.52
N THR A 47 4.92 -4.14 20.08
CA THR A 47 4.03 -5.08 20.78
C THR A 47 3.32 -5.98 19.77
N ALA A 48 3.37 -7.30 19.96
CA ALA A 48 2.70 -8.28 19.11
C ALA A 48 1.87 -9.25 19.95
N VAL A 49 0.66 -9.58 19.48
CA VAL A 49 -0.16 -10.66 20.02
C VAL A 49 0.00 -11.85 19.10
N VAL A 50 0.45 -12.98 19.64
CA VAL A 50 0.76 -14.20 18.91
C VAL A 50 0.18 -15.42 19.62
N PRO A 51 -0.10 -16.52 18.91
CA PRO A 51 -0.46 -17.77 19.54
C PRO A 51 0.63 -18.25 20.52
N SER A 52 0.24 -18.90 21.63
CA SER A 52 1.22 -19.45 22.58
C SER A 52 2.13 -20.51 21.96
N THR A 53 1.64 -21.25 20.96
CA THR A 53 2.39 -22.23 20.16
C THR A 53 3.55 -21.63 19.38
N SER A 54 3.55 -20.31 19.22
CA SER A 54 4.55 -19.53 18.51
C SER A 54 5.59 -18.90 19.45
N CYS A 55 5.53 -19.20 20.75
CA CYS A 55 6.40 -18.63 21.77
C CYS A 55 7.16 -19.72 22.52
N TRP A 56 8.41 -19.45 22.87
CA TRP A 56 9.19 -20.31 23.77
C TRP A 56 9.96 -19.50 24.79
N LYS A 57 9.97 -19.96 26.05
CA LYS A 57 10.66 -19.31 27.16
C LYS A 57 12.18 -19.47 27.00
N LEU A 58 12.90 -18.36 27.14
CA LEU A 58 14.35 -18.31 26.98
C LEU A 58 15.06 -18.59 28.30
N PRO A 59 16.17 -19.35 28.29
CA PRO A 59 17.06 -19.45 29.44
C PRO A 59 17.73 -18.09 29.72
N HIS A 60 18.06 -17.83 30.98
CA HIS A 60 18.69 -16.56 31.39
C HIS A 60 20.05 -16.31 30.72
N SER A 61 20.77 -17.37 30.34
CA SER A 61 22.07 -17.29 29.68
C SER A 61 22.02 -16.82 28.23
N LEU A 62 20.88 -16.95 27.54
CA LEU A 62 20.74 -16.60 26.13
C LEU A 62 20.26 -15.15 26.01
N SER A 63 21.03 -14.28 25.35
CA SER A 63 20.63 -12.89 25.10
C SER A 63 19.45 -12.80 24.12
N PHE A 64 18.76 -11.65 24.06
CA PHE A 64 17.67 -11.46 23.10
C PHE A 64 18.19 -11.43 21.66
N GLU A 65 19.34 -10.81 21.46
CA GLU A 65 20.02 -10.73 20.19
C GLU A 65 20.36 -12.12 19.68
N GLU A 66 21.02 -12.95 20.49
CA GLU A 66 21.34 -14.32 20.12
C GLU A 66 20.09 -15.16 19.86
N ALA A 67 19.09 -15.09 20.75
CA ALA A 67 17.84 -15.82 20.60
C ALA A 67 17.11 -15.48 19.29
N ALA A 68 17.08 -14.21 18.89
CA ALA A 68 16.41 -13.76 17.68
C ALA A 68 17.09 -14.27 16.38
N THR A 69 18.30 -14.85 16.45
CA THR A 69 18.97 -15.41 15.27
C THR A 69 18.56 -16.85 14.93
N MET A 70 17.87 -17.55 15.84
CA MET A 70 17.78 -19.01 15.83
C MET A 70 16.51 -19.59 15.19
N PRO A 71 15.29 -19.16 15.56
CA PRO A 71 14.09 -19.96 15.29
C PRO A 71 13.86 -20.27 13.81
N CYS A 72 13.73 -19.25 12.95
CA CYS A 72 13.37 -19.47 11.55
C CYS A 72 14.43 -20.28 10.82
N VAL A 73 15.71 -20.01 11.08
CA VAL A 73 16.80 -20.70 10.38
C VAL A 73 16.91 -22.15 10.81
N PHE A 74 16.86 -22.44 12.12
CA PHE A 74 16.96 -23.81 12.63
C PHE A 74 15.71 -24.62 12.35
N MET A 75 14.51 -24.06 12.53
CA MET A 75 13.27 -24.75 12.17
C MET A 75 13.25 -25.13 10.68
N THR A 76 13.74 -24.25 9.80
CA THR A 76 13.86 -24.54 8.36
C THR A 76 14.78 -25.72 8.10
N VAL A 77 15.97 -25.76 8.70
CA VAL A 77 16.95 -26.84 8.44
C VAL A 77 16.63 -28.13 9.19
N ILE A 78 15.99 -28.08 10.35
CA ILE A 78 15.49 -29.27 11.06
C ILE A 78 14.40 -29.93 10.21
N HIS A 79 13.39 -29.16 9.80
CA HIS A 79 12.31 -29.68 8.96
C HIS A 79 12.82 -30.16 7.60
N GLY A 80 13.72 -29.40 6.98
CA GLY A 80 14.28 -29.73 5.67
C GLY A 80 15.26 -30.89 5.66
N LEU A 81 16.34 -30.81 6.43
CA LEU A 81 17.42 -31.80 6.37
C LEU A 81 17.18 -33.01 7.25
N LEU A 82 16.63 -32.85 8.47
CA LEU A 82 16.43 -33.98 9.38
C LEU A 82 15.12 -34.73 9.09
N GLU A 83 14.02 -34.02 8.86
CA GLU A 83 12.71 -34.69 8.69
C GLU A 83 12.47 -35.16 7.25
N PHE A 84 12.52 -34.28 6.26
CA PHE A 84 12.36 -34.67 4.85
C PHE A 84 13.63 -35.26 4.24
N GLY A 85 14.77 -34.61 4.50
CA GLY A 85 16.08 -35.06 4.07
C GLY A 85 16.45 -36.41 4.69
N GLN A 86 16.05 -36.67 5.93
CA GLN A 86 16.46 -37.84 6.72
C GLN A 86 17.99 -37.95 6.78
N MET A 87 18.65 -36.81 6.96
CA MET A 87 20.11 -36.70 7.01
C MET A 87 20.69 -37.53 8.16
N HIS A 88 21.73 -38.32 7.85
CA HIS A 88 22.49 -39.10 8.82
C HIS A 88 23.99 -39.06 8.48
N SER A 89 24.78 -39.67 9.35
CA SER A 89 26.23 -39.79 9.17
C SER A 89 26.56 -40.46 7.84
N GLY A 90 27.58 -39.92 7.15
CA GLY A 90 28.03 -40.43 5.85
C GLY A 90 27.32 -39.82 4.64
N HIS A 91 26.19 -39.14 4.80
CA HIS A 91 25.59 -38.38 3.70
C HIS A 91 26.44 -37.17 3.31
N THR A 92 26.36 -36.81 2.04
CA THR A 92 26.92 -35.60 1.45
C THR A 92 25.83 -34.55 1.25
N VAL A 93 26.12 -33.30 1.61
CA VAL A 93 25.13 -32.21 1.57
C VAL A 93 25.70 -31.00 0.85
N LEU A 94 25.02 -30.52 -0.20
CA LEU A 94 25.31 -29.25 -0.84
C LEU A 94 24.44 -28.13 -0.24
N ILE A 95 25.07 -27.13 0.35
CA ILE A 95 24.42 -25.99 0.98
C ILE A 95 24.65 -24.73 0.15
N HIS A 96 23.60 -24.23 -0.51
CA HIS A 96 23.70 -22.97 -1.22
C HIS A 96 23.63 -21.75 -0.28
N SER A 97 24.33 -20.68 -0.66
CA SER A 97 24.41 -19.44 0.12
C SER A 97 24.86 -19.67 1.56
N ALA A 98 25.89 -20.48 1.76
CA ALA A 98 26.24 -21.05 3.06
C ALA A 98 26.57 -20.03 4.17
N CYS A 99 27.04 -18.84 3.80
CA CYS A 99 27.28 -17.75 4.76
C CYS A 99 26.02 -16.97 5.19
N GLY A 100 24.84 -17.29 4.64
CA GLY A 100 23.57 -16.74 5.12
C GLY A 100 23.07 -17.46 6.38
N GLY A 101 22.08 -16.89 7.08
CA GLY A 101 21.58 -17.47 8.33
C GLY A 101 21.14 -18.94 8.24
N VAL A 102 20.40 -19.31 7.20
CA VAL A 102 19.97 -20.70 6.97
C VAL A 102 21.16 -21.61 6.64
N GLY A 103 22.12 -21.13 5.85
CA GLY A 103 23.31 -21.89 5.49
C GLY A 103 24.19 -22.21 6.70
N LEU A 104 24.40 -21.25 7.59
CA LEU A 104 25.16 -21.46 8.82
C LEU A 104 24.44 -22.39 9.80
N ALA A 105 23.11 -22.32 9.88
CA ALA A 105 22.32 -23.29 10.64
C ALA A 105 22.47 -24.71 10.06
N ALA A 106 22.40 -24.85 8.74
CA ALA A 106 22.57 -26.13 8.05
C ALA A 106 23.96 -26.74 8.32
N ILE A 107 25.03 -25.93 8.28
CA ILE A 107 26.39 -26.39 8.57
C ILE A 107 26.49 -26.98 9.98
N GLN A 108 25.89 -26.33 10.98
CA GLN A 108 25.89 -26.84 12.36
C GLN A 108 25.17 -28.20 12.45
N LEU A 109 24.01 -28.34 11.79
CA LEU A 109 23.26 -29.60 11.76
C LEU A 109 24.01 -30.71 11.00
N CYS A 110 24.64 -30.40 9.87
CA CYS A 110 25.44 -31.38 9.12
C CYS A 110 26.59 -31.91 9.98
N ARG A 111 27.27 -31.04 10.74
CA ARG A 111 28.30 -31.47 11.70
C ARG A 111 27.76 -32.36 12.79
N MET A 112 26.64 -31.97 13.39
CA MET A 112 25.97 -32.75 14.42
C MET A 112 25.60 -34.16 13.90
N ALA A 113 25.18 -34.26 12.64
CA ALA A 113 24.81 -35.53 12.01
C ALA A 113 26.00 -36.35 11.50
N GLY A 114 27.21 -35.77 11.37
CA GLY A 114 28.36 -36.42 10.73
C GLY A 114 28.27 -36.49 9.20
N ALA A 115 27.61 -35.51 8.58
CA ALA A 115 27.48 -35.38 7.13
C ALA A 115 28.65 -34.59 6.52
N THR A 116 29.07 -34.96 5.32
CA THR A 116 30.10 -34.26 4.54
C THR A 116 29.49 -33.02 3.88
N ILE A 117 30.11 -31.87 4.10
CA ILE A 117 29.58 -30.57 3.66
C ILE A 117 30.28 -30.14 2.36
N TYR A 118 29.46 -29.81 1.36
CA TYR A 118 29.80 -29.00 0.20
C TYR A 118 28.95 -27.73 0.25
N CYS A 119 29.48 -26.61 -0.24
CA CYS A 119 28.73 -25.36 -0.14
C CYS A 119 29.07 -24.37 -1.24
N THR A 120 28.20 -23.38 -1.43
CA THR A 120 28.45 -22.27 -2.36
C THR A 120 28.38 -20.91 -1.67
N VAL A 121 29.26 -20.00 -2.09
CA VAL A 121 29.33 -18.62 -1.60
C VAL A 121 29.65 -17.63 -2.73
N SER A 122 29.45 -16.34 -2.45
CA SER A 122 29.45 -15.29 -3.48
C SER A 122 30.79 -14.56 -3.67
N ASN A 123 31.73 -14.67 -2.72
CA ASN A 123 32.99 -13.93 -2.71
C ASN A 123 34.05 -14.62 -1.82
N GLU A 124 35.30 -14.19 -1.94
CA GLU A 124 36.45 -14.76 -1.23
C GLU A 124 36.38 -14.57 0.29
N GLU A 125 35.88 -13.43 0.75
CA GLU A 125 35.68 -13.14 2.19
C GLU A 125 34.80 -14.21 2.86
N LYS A 126 33.71 -14.61 2.20
CA LYS A 126 32.83 -15.68 2.67
C LYS A 126 33.49 -17.06 2.60
N MET A 127 34.38 -17.29 1.64
CA MET A 127 35.13 -18.55 1.55
C MET A 127 36.07 -18.69 2.74
N GLN A 128 36.88 -17.67 2.99
CA GLN A 128 37.80 -17.60 4.13
C GLN A 128 37.08 -17.72 5.48
N PHE A 129 35.90 -17.10 5.61
CA PHE A 129 35.07 -17.24 6.80
C PHE A 129 34.69 -18.71 7.07
N LEU A 130 34.24 -19.46 6.06
CA LEU A 130 33.87 -20.87 6.21
C LEU A 130 35.08 -21.78 6.46
N GLU A 131 36.24 -21.43 5.91
CA GLU A 131 37.50 -22.15 6.19
C GLU A 131 37.94 -21.93 7.64
N ASN A 132 37.96 -20.68 8.11
CA ASN A 132 38.52 -20.34 9.42
C ASN A 132 37.58 -20.69 10.58
N GLU A 133 36.30 -20.32 10.48
CA GLU A 133 35.34 -20.50 11.58
C GLU A 133 34.72 -21.89 11.58
N PHE A 134 34.64 -22.50 10.40
CA PHE A 134 33.95 -23.76 10.19
C PHE A 134 34.90 -24.87 9.71
N ASN A 135 36.19 -24.65 9.44
CA ASN A 135 37.11 -25.71 8.98
C ASN A 135 36.54 -26.50 7.77
N ILE A 136 35.76 -25.84 6.91
CA ILE A 136 35.29 -26.45 5.66
C ILE A 136 36.46 -26.40 4.68
N PRO A 137 36.91 -27.53 4.10
CA PRO A 137 38.02 -27.52 3.17
C PRO A 137 37.76 -26.61 1.98
N ARG A 138 38.76 -25.84 1.53
CA ARG A 138 38.67 -24.98 0.34
C ARG A 138 38.09 -25.71 -0.88
N ALA A 139 38.48 -26.97 -1.05
CA ALA A 139 38.03 -27.84 -2.13
C ALA A 139 36.51 -28.16 -2.10
N HIS A 140 35.81 -27.83 -1.02
CA HIS A 140 34.38 -28.05 -0.83
C HIS A 140 33.56 -26.74 -0.90
N ILE A 141 34.20 -25.61 -1.23
CA ILE A 141 33.57 -24.29 -1.27
C ILE A 141 33.59 -23.75 -2.70
N PHE A 142 32.40 -23.61 -3.30
CA PHE A 142 32.23 -23.28 -4.72
C PHE A 142 31.55 -21.92 -4.94
N ASN A 143 31.49 -21.47 -6.19
CA ASN A 143 30.87 -20.20 -6.57
C ASN A 143 29.33 -20.30 -6.57
N SER A 144 28.62 -19.34 -5.96
CA SER A 144 27.15 -19.34 -5.89
C SER A 144 26.45 -18.51 -6.98
N ARG A 145 27.20 -17.80 -7.83
CA ARG A 145 26.66 -16.80 -8.78
C ARG A 145 26.54 -17.29 -10.21
N ASN A 146 27.12 -18.44 -10.52
CA ASN A 146 27.08 -19.05 -11.84
C ASN A 146 26.98 -20.57 -11.69
N ARG A 147 26.87 -21.27 -12.82
CA ARG A 147 26.69 -22.72 -12.89
C ARG A 147 27.97 -23.53 -12.60
N SER A 148 29.13 -22.90 -12.40
CA SER A 148 30.41 -23.64 -12.27
C SER A 148 30.43 -24.62 -11.11
N PHE A 149 29.61 -24.40 -10.07
CA PHE A 149 29.52 -25.32 -8.94
C PHE A 149 29.08 -26.73 -9.33
N VAL A 150 28.40 -26.93 -10.47
CA VAL A 150 28.00 -28.26 -10.92
C VAL A 150 29.23 -29.11 -11.20
N ASP A 151 30.16 -28.60 -12.02
CA ASP A 151 31.39 -29.30 -12.37
C ASP A 151 32.29 -29.50 -11.14
N ASP A 152 32.30 -28.51 -10.24
CA ASP A 152 33.07 -28.57 -9.00
C ASP A 152 32.53 -29.62 -8.02
N VAL A 153 31.20 -29.69 -7.85
CA VAL A 153 30.53 -30.72 -7.05
C VAL A 153 30.81 -32.09 -7.63
N MET A 154 30.56 -32.28 -8.94
CA MET A 154 30.78 -33.57 -9.59
C MET A 154 32.23 -34.02 -9.45
N ARG A 155 33.20 -33.12 -9.61
CA ARG A 155 34.62 -33.43 -9.41
C ARG A 155 34.91 -33.82 -7.96
N ALA A 156 34.37 -33.09 -6.98
CA ALA A 156 34.58 -33.36 -5.57
C ALA A 156 33.88 -34.65 -5.07
N THR A 157 32.87 -35.11 -5.79
CA THR A 157 32.10 -36.33 -5.48
C THR A 157 32.39 -37.49 -6.44
N ASN A 158 33.46 -37.42 -7.25
CA ASN A 158 33.80 -38.44 -8.26
C ASN A 158 32.63 -38.81 -9.22
N GLY A 159 31.84 -37.82 -9.61
CA GLY A 159 30.70 -37.96 -10.52
C GLY A 159 29.40 -38.46 -9.87
N ALA A 160 29.39 -38.76 -8.57
CA ALA A 160 28.19 -39.26 -7.89
C ALA A 160 27.12 -38.18 -7.66
N GLY A 161 27.53 -36.93 -7.45
CA GLY A 161 26.65 -35.88 -6.92
C GLY A 161 26.56 -35.94 -5.38
N VAL A 162 25.57 -35.26 -4.82
CA VAL A 162 25.33 -35.20 -3.36
C VAL A 162 23.99 -35.78 -2.96
N ASP A 163 23.93 -36.39 -1.78
CA ASP A 163 22.71 -37.03 -1.26
C ASP A 163 21.61 -36.02 -0.97
N LEU A 164 21.96 -34.84 -0.44
CA LEU A 164 21.02 -33.77 -0.12
C LEU A 164 21.48 -32.44 -0.70
N VAL A 165 20.57 -31.70 -1.32
CA VAL A 165 20.81 -30.32 -1.75
C VAL A 165 19.86 -29.39 -1.00
N LEU A 166 20.38 -28.46 -0.21
CA LEU A 166 19.60 -27.37 0.37
C LEU A 166 19.68 -26.15 -0.55
N ASN A 167 18.67 -25.97 -1.38
CA ASN A 167 18.66 -24.95 -2.41
C ASN A 167 17.89 -23.69 -2.02
N SER A 168 18.54 -22.54 -2.23
CA SER A 168 17.96 -21.20 -2.15
C SER A 168 18.18 -20.39 -3.43
N LEU A 169 18.82 -20.97 -4.45
CA LEU A 169 19.04 -20.35 -5.75
C LEU A 169 17.79 -20.52 -6.62
N SER A 170 17.70 -19.76 -7.71
CA SER A 170 16.46 -19.64 -8.48
C SER A 170 16.74 -19.60 -9.98
N GLY A 171 15.72 -19.88 -10.80
CA GLY A 171 15.86 -19.98 -12.26
C GLY A 171 16.87 -21.04 -12.68
N GLU A 172 17.76 -20.71 -13.62
CA GLU A 172 18.75 -21.67 -14.16
C GLU A 172 19.65 -22.30 -13.09
N LEU A 173 19.96 -21.56 -12.02
CA LEU A 173 20.79 -22.08 -10.93
C LEU A 173 20.04 -23.11 -10.07
N LEU A 174 18.72 -23.01 -9.93
CA LEU A 174 17.91 -24.07 -9.30
C LEU A 174 17.99 -25.36 -10.14
N HIS A 175 17.87 -25.25 -11.45
CA HIS A 175 17.99 -26.39 -12.36
C HIS A 175 19.38 -27.03 -12.32
N ALA A 176 20.44 -26.21 -12.31
CA ALA A 176 21.81 -26.67 -12.12
C ALA A 176 22.00 -27.41 -10.77
N SER A 177 21.35 -26.92 -9.71
CA SER A 177 21.37 -27.56 -8.39
C SER A 177 20.67 -28.92 -8.42
N TRP A 178 19.61 -29.08 -9.21
CA TRP A 178 18.90 -30.35 -9.40
C TRP A 178 19.75 -31.42 -10.08
N GLU A 179 20.70 -31.01 -10.94
CA GLU A 179 21.66 -31.92 -11.56
C GLU A 179 22.70 -32.45 -10.57
N CYS A 180 23.01 -31.69 -9.52
CA CYS A 180 23.96 -32.06 -8.47
C CYS A 180 23.44 -33.15 -7.51
N VAL A 181 22.13 -33.42 -7.51
CA VAL A 181 21.54 -34.44 -6.64
C VAL A 181 21.99 -35.84 -7.10
N ALA A 182 22.45 -36.69 -6.19
CA ALA A 182 22.87 -38.05 -6.48
C ALA A 182 21.67 -38.98 -6.80
N GLU A 183 21.95 -40.20 -7.22
CA GLU A 183 20.92 -41.27 -7.23
C GLU A 183 20.36 -41.48 -5.82
N PHE A 184 19.05 -41.66 -5.67
CA PHE A 184 18.32 -41.68 -4.39
C PHE A 184 18.37 -40.39 -3.56
N GLY A 185 19.03 -39.34 -4.07
CA GLY A 185 19.19 -38.07 -3.38
C GLY A 185 17.91 -37.22 -3.33
N LYS A 186 17.94 -36.17 -2.51
CA LYS A 186 16.80 -35.29 -2.28
C LYS A 186 17.17 -33.82 -2.44
N MET A 187 16.34 -33.08 -3.17
CA MET A 187 16.38 -31.63 -3.23
C MET A 187 15.43 -31.04 -2.20
N ILE A 188 15.95 -30.14 -1.37
CA ILE A 188 15.23 -29.38 -0.36
C ILE A 188 15.19 -27.92 -0.83
N GLU A 189 14.08 -27.54 -1.44
CA GLU A 189 13.85 -26.22 -2.02
C GLU A 189 13.24 -25.27 -0.98
N ILE A 190 13.99 -24.23 -0.61
CA ILE A 190 13.51 -23.16 0.28
C ILE A 190 13.29 -21.84 -0.47
N GLY A 191 13.65 -21.78 -1.76
CA GLY A 191 13.42 -20.63 -2.62
C GLY A 191 11.94 -20.52 -3.03
N LYS A 192 11.34 -19.33 -2.83
CA LYS A 192 9.93 -19.10 -3.19
C LYS A 192 9.70 -18.60 -4.62
N ARG A 193 10.73 -18.02 -5.26
CA ARG A 193 10.56 -17.30 -6.54
C ARG A 193 9.98 -18.21 -7.61
N ASP A 194 10.61 -19.36 -7.84
CA ASP A 194 10.17 -20.30 -8.88
C ASP A 194 8.88 -21.03 -8.46
N LEU A 195 8.69 -21.34 -7.17
CA LEU A 195 7.45 -21.97 -6.68
C LEU A 195 6.22 -21.08 -6.91
N LEU A 196 6.31 -19.80 -6.56
CA LEU A 196 5.22 -18.83 -6.79
C LEU A 196 5.05 -18.47 -8.27
N GLY A 197 6.13 -18.54 -9.05
CA GLY A 197 6.14 -18.26 -10.49
C GLY A 197 5.68 -19.41 -11.36
N ASN A 198 5.15 -20.50 -10.78
CA ASN A 198 4.80 -21.74 -11.49
C ASN A 198 5.97 -22.31 -12.31
N GLY A 199 7.18 -22.27 -11.72
CA GLY A 199 8.38 -22.86 -12.29
C GLY A 199 8.17 -24.33 -12.63
N ARG A 200 8.75 -24.78 -13.74
CA ARG A 200 8.66 -26.17 -14.20
C ARG A 200 9.90 -26.92 -13.73
N VAL A 201 9.75 -28.13 -13.24
CA VAL A 201 10.89 -29.01 -12.88
C VAL A 201 10.98 -30.14 -13.91
N SER A 202 12.19 -30.47 -14.36
CA SER A 202 12.40 -31.61 -15.25
C SER A 202 12.14 -32.91 -14.52
N LEU A 203 11.30 -33.78 -15.11
CA LEU A 203 10.97 -35.08 -14.54
C LEU A 203 12.03 -36.16 -14.79
N ASN A 204 12.95 -35.95 -15.74
CA ASN A 204 13.96 -36.95 -16.08
C ASN A 204 14.79 -37.42 -14.88
N PRO A 205 15.27 -36.54 -13.98
CA PRO A 205 16.10 -36.97 -12.85
C PRO A 205 15.39 -37.87 -11.82
N PHE A 206 14.04 -37.91 -11.82
CA PHE A 206 13.29 -38.78 -10.91
C PHE A 206 13.43 -40.28 -11.25
N VAL A 207 13.87 -40.63 -12.47
CA VAL A 207 14.17 -42.03 -12.85
C VAL A 207 15.26 -42.65 -11.96
N LEU A 208 16.11 -41.81 -11.37
CA LEU A 208 17.18 -42.18 -10.44
C LEU A 208 16.70 -42.17 -8.99
N ASN A 209 15.40 -42.36 -8.76
CA ASN A 209 14.74 -42.34 -7.44
C ASN A 209 14.98 -41.06 -6.62
N ARG A 210 15.19 -39.92 -7.31
CA ARG A 210 15.37 -38.63 -6.66
C ARG A 210 14.04 -38.09 -6.14
N SER A 211 14.09 -37.32 -5.06
CA SER A 211 12.92 -36.61 -4.51
C SER A 211 13.11 -35.10 -4.50
N PHE A 212 12.03 -34.35 -4.66
CA PHE A 212 12.03 -32.88 -4.62
C PHE A 212 11.00 -32.39 -3.59
N HIS A 213 11.44 -31.61 -2.61
CA HIS A 213 10.60 -31.12 -1.52
C HIS A 213 10.67 -29.60 -1.42
N GLY A 214 9.53 -28.92 -1.60
CA GLY A 214 9.40 -27.48 -1.37
C GLY A 214 8.99 -27.19 0.08
N ILE A 215 9.66 -26.23 0.72
CA ILE A 215 9.43 -25.87 2.12
C ILE A 215 9.08 -24.39 2.26
N ASP A 216 7.93 -24.11 2.88
CA ASP A 216 7.52 -22.77 3.30
C ASP A 216 7.23 -22.74 4.81
N LEU A 217 8.23 -22.30 5.58
CA LEU A 217 8.09 -22.20 7.03
C LEU A 217 7.00 -21.20 7.45
N ALA A 218 6.84 -20.09 6.72
CA ALA A 218 5.83 -19.08 7.07
C ALA A 218 4.41 -19.67 6.93
N HIS A 219 4.16 -20.41 5.85
CA HIS A 219 2.89 -21.10 5.65
C HIS A 219 2.65 -22.18 6.72
N LEU A 220 3.69 -22.92 7.12
CA LEU A 220 3.61 -23.91 8.20
C LEU A 220 3.21 -23.28 9.53
N ILE A 221 3.83 -22.15 9.90
CA ILE A 221 3.52 -21.44 11.15
C ILE A 221 2.05 -21.02 11.21
N GLU A 222 1.51 -20.49 10.10
CA GLU A 222 0.11 -20.05 10.04
C GLU A 222 -0.87 -21.24 10.03
N SER A 223 -0.57 -22.27 9.26
CA SER A 223 -1.54 -23.32 8.93
C SER A 223 -1.45 -24.54 9.85
N ARG A 224 -0.31 -24.75 10.52
CA ARG A 224 -0.06 -25.88 11.42
C ARG A 224 0.63 -25.42 12.73
N PRO A 225 -0.09 -24.72 13.63
CA PRO A 225 0.48 -24.19 14.87
C PRO A 225 1.11 -25.25 15.79
N ALA A 226 0.57 -26.47 15.80
CA ALA A 226 1.13 -27.58 16.58
C ALA A 226 2.53 -28.00 16.06
N GLU A 227 2.72 -28.05 14.74
CA GLU A 227 4.02 -28.34 14.13
C GLU A 227 5.01 -27.20 14.36
N CYS A 228 4.55 -25.95 14.32
CA CYS A 228 5.36 -24.79 14.70
C CYS A 228 5.90 -24.95 16.13
N ARG A 229 5.04 -25.29 17.09
CA ARG A 229 5.45 -25.53 18.48
C ARG A 229 6.48 -26.65 18.58
N ARG A 230 6.23 -27.78 17.93
CA ARG A 230 7.12 -28.96 17.93
C ARG A 230 8.51 -28.64 17.38
N LEU A 231 8.59 -27.91 16.27
CA LEU A 231 9.87 -27.52 15.65
C LEU A 231 10.62 -26.48 16.50
N LEU A 232 9.91 -25.54 17.12
CA LEU A 232 10.51 -24.56 18.02
C LEU A 232 11.05 -25.22 19.29
N GLU A 233 10.27 -26.10 19.91
CA GLU A 233 10.70 -26.93 21.04
C GLU A 233 11.93 -27.77 20.69
N ARG A 234 11.92 -28.44 19.52
CA ARG A 234 13.07 -29.22 19.06
C ARG A 234 14.31 -28.35 18.86
N THR A 235 14.16 -27.15 18.32
CA THR A 235 15.26 -26.18 18.17
C THR A 235 15.87 -25.83 19.51
N MET A 236 15.03 -25.48 20.49
CA MET A 236 15.50 -25.08 21.82
C MET A 236 16.11 -26.25 22.59
N ALA A 237 15.58 -27.47 22.46
CA ALA A 237 16.17 -28.66 23.04
C ALA A 237 17.58 -28.96 22.50
N LEU A 238 17.81 -28.78 21.19
CA LEU A 238 19.14 -28.93 20.60
C LEU A 238 20.13 -27.87 21.11
N TYR A 239 19.64 -26.64 21.35
CA TYR A 239 20.45 -25.57 21.94
C TYR A 239 20.83 -25.86 23.39
N GLU A 240 19.85 -26.27 24.21
CA GLU A 240 20.08 -26.62 25.62
C GLU A 240 21.02 -27.83 25.77
N ALA A 241 20.96 -28.77 24.83
CA ALA A 241 21.92 -29.89 24.75
C ALA A 241 23.31 -29.48 24.23
N GLY A 242 23.53 -28.23 23.86
CA GLY A 242 24.80 -27.71 23.33
C GLY A 242 25.15 -28.20 21.92
N GLN A 243 24.18 -28.78 21.20
CA GLN A 243 24.40 -29.33 19.85
C GLN A 243 24.33 -28.26 18.75
N ILE A 244 23.60 -27.16 19.01
CA ILE A 244 23.55 -25.98 18.15
C ILE A 244 23.84 -24.72 18.97
N LYS A 245 24.29 -23.67 18.28
CA LYS A 245 24.60 -22.35 18.85
C LYS A 245 23.89 -21.26 18.06
N PRO A 246 23.65 -20.07 18.66
CA PRO A 246 23.18 -18.89 17.95
C PRO A 246 23.99 -18.61 16.69
N ILE A 247 23.34 -18.07 15.65
CA ILE A 247 24.03 -17.78 14.39
C ILE A 247 24.94 -16.58 14.57
N PHE A 248 26.20 -16.73 14.16
CA PHE A 248 27.22 -15.68 14.15
C PHE A 248 27.87 -15.60 12.77
N PRO A 249 28.29 -14.41 12.29
CA PRO A 249 28.17 -13.10 12.91
C PRO A 249 26.77 -12.49 12.87
N VAL A 250 26.56 -11.51 13.74
CA VAL A 250 25.32 -10.74 13.83
C VAL A 250 25.63 -9.27 13.59
N LYS A 251 24.91 -8.65 12.65
CA LYS A 251 24.92 -7.19 12.47
C LYS A 251 23.65 -6.60 13.06
N THR A 252 23.78 -5.84 14.13
CA THR A 252 22.63 -5.15 14.76
C THR A 252 22.53 -3.72 14.26
N PHE A 253 21.31 -3.33 13.87
CA PHE A 253 20.90 -1.95 13.59
C PHE A 253 19.87 -1.53 14.64
N LYS A 254 19.85 -0.25 14.99
CA LYS A 254 18.76 0.32 15.79
C LYS A 254 17.52 0.46 14.92
N VAL A 255 16.33 0.44 15.51
CA VAL A 255 15.06 0.63 14.78
C VAL A 255 15.01 1.98 14.02
N SER A 256 15.71 3.01 14.48
CA SER A 256 15.88 4.29 13.77
C SER A 256 16.68 4.17 12.46
N GLU A 257 17.45 3.10 12.30
CA GLU A 257 18.29 2.82 11.14
C GLU A 257 17.62 1.80 10.20
N VAL A 258 16.31 1.56 10.32
CA VAL A 258 15.58 0.52 9.57
C VAL A 258 15.82 0.59 8.06
N GLU A 259 15.85 1.80 7.48
CA GLU A 259 16.14 1.94 6.05
C GLU A 259 17.55 1.48 5.70
N GLN A 260 18.55 1.87 6.49
CA GLN A 260 19.94 1.46 6.31
C GLN A 260 20.09 -0.06 6.48
N CYS A 261 19.38 -0.65 7.44
CA CYS A 261 19.31 -2.08 7.68
C CYS A 261 18.84 -2.84 6.42
N PHE A 262 17.72 -2.42 5.81
CA PHE A 262 17.21 -3.04 4.59
C PHE A 262 18.13 -2.81 3.38
N ARG A 263 18.72 -1.61 3.23
CA ARG A 263 19.72 -1.34 2.17
C ARG A 263 20.96 -2.22 2.33
N TYR A 264 21.45 -2.40 3.55
CA TYR A 264 22.57 -3.29 3.85
C TYR A 264 22.26 -4.75 3.51
N MET A 265 21.05 -5.22 3.86
CA MET A 265 20.59 -6.57 3.51
C MET A 265 20.53 -6.78 1.99
N GLN A 266 19.98 -5.81 1.25
CA GLN A 266 19.79 -5.88 -0.21
C GLN A 266 21.12 -6.04 -0.98
N GLN A 267 22.24 -5.53 -0.46
CA GLN A 267 23.55 -5.68 -1.08
C GLN A 267 24.07 -7.13 -1.08
N GLY A 268 23.51 -8.02 -0.25
CA GLY A 268 23.89 -9.43 -0.18
C GLY A 268 25.31 -9.69 0.35
N ARG A 269 25.96 -8.68 0.93
CA ARG A 269 27.34 -8.75 1.46
C ARG A 269 27.42 -9.29 2.89
N HIS A 270 26.32 -9.29 3.63
CA HIS A 270 26.28 -9.76 5.00
C HIS A 270 26.64 -11.25 5.13
N ILE A 271 27.18 -11.61 6.29
CA ILE A 271 27.39 -12.98 6.78
C ILE A 271 26.51 -13.14 8.02
N GLY A 272 25.86 -14.28 8.17
CA GLY A 272 24.99 -14.58 9.30
C GLY A 272 23.66 -13.81 9.27
N LYS A 273 23.30 -13.20 10.39
CA LYS A 273 21.98 -12.57 10.62
C LYS A 273 22.09 -11.07 10.83
N ILE A 274 21.03 -10.38 10.45
CA ILE A 274 20.85 -8.94 10.70
C ILE A 274 19.71 -8.79 11.70
N ILE A 275 19.94 -8.02 12.76
CA ILE A 275 18.96 -7.77 13.81
C ILE A 275 18.58 -6.29 13.80
N LEU A 276 17.28 -6.02 13.94
CA LEU A 276 16.77 -4.68 14.23
C LEU A 276 16.40 -4.61 15.72
N SER A 277 17.15 -3.85 16.50
CA SER A 277 16.88 -3.69 17.94
C SER A 277 15.88 -2.54 18.19
N VAL A 278 14.82 -2.86 18.91
CA VAL A 278 13.71 -1.94 19.24
C VAL A 278 13.93 -1.24 20.59
N CYS A 279 14.90 -1.66 21.41
CA CYS A 279 15.20 -1.05 22.71
C CYS A 279 16.70 -0.79 22.88
N GLY A 280 17.06 0.48 23.07
CA GLY A 280 18.21 0.86 23.89
C GLY A 280 17.92 0.49 25.36
N SER A 281 18.95 0.40 26.18
CA SER A 281 18.88 0.14 27.62
C SER A 281 17.72 0.89 28.30
N ALA A 282 17.13 0.31 29.35
CA ALA A 282 15.99 0.84 30.11
C ALA A 282 16.10 2.32 30.60
N ASP A 283 17.30 2.91 30.56
CA ASP A 283 17.57 4.33 30.89
C ASP A 283 17.52 5.30 29.69
N GLU A 284 17.49 4.83 28.45
CA GLU A 284 17.22 5.71 27.30
C GLU A 284 15.71 5.79 27.10
N THR A 285 15.10 6.85 27.62
CA THR A 285 13.78 7.27 27.16
C THR A 285 13.86 7.57 25.67
N THR A 286 13.67 6.55 24.82
CA THR A 286 13.68 6.65 23.37
C THR A 286 12.39 7.34 22.89
N ARG A 287 12.19 8.59 23.30
CA ARG A 287 11.54 9.58 22.44
C ARG A 287 12.58 10.03 21.42
N SER A 288 13.11 9.09 20.62
CA SER A 288 13.92 9.49 19.49
C SER A 288 13.02 10.27 18.55
N LYS A 289 13.33 11.55 18.33
CA LYS A 289 12.63 12.43 17.38
C LYS A 289 12.63 11.87 15.95
N ASP A 290 13.43 10.83 15.69
CA ASP A 290 13.67 10.23 14.38
C ASP A 290 12.73 9.06 14.08
N LEU A 291 11.98 8.54 15.05
CA LEU A 291 11.00 7.49 14.84
C LEU A 291 9.60 8.10 14.72
N ILE A 292 9.11 8.19 13.49
CA ILE A 292 7.70 8.53 13.23
C ILE A 292 6.85 7.41 13.84
N THR A 293 6.18 7.70 14.96
CA THR A 293 5.23 6.77 15.55
C THR A 293 4.05 6.65 14.59
N ALA A 294 3.90 5.51 13.92
CA ALA A 294 2.68 5.22 13.19
C ALA A 294 1.55 5.15 14.22
N HIS A 295 0.71 6.19 14.29
CA HIS A 295 -0.50 6.13 15.10
C HIS A 295 -1.31 4.91 14.65
N PRO A 296 -1.73 4.02 15.56
CA PRO A 296 -2.55 2.88 15.16
C PRO A 296 -3.75 3.40 14.37
N LYS A 297 -4.03 2.77 13.22
CA LYS A 297 -5.20 3.11 12.41
C LYS A 297 -6.41 3.06 13.34
N ARG A 298 -7.06 4.21 13.53
CA ARG A 298 -8.32 4.27 14.26
C ARG A 298 -9.33 3.53 13.39
N ASN A 299 -10.08 2.61 14.00
CA ASN A 299 -11.21 1.97 13.34
C ASN A 299 -12.48 2.54 13.98
N PRO A 300 -13.51 2.86 13.18
CA PRO A 300 -14.82 3.18 13.74
C PRO A 300 -15.38 1.94 14.47
N THR A 301 -16.30 2.14 15.39
CA THR A 301 -17.08 1.04 15.95
C THR A 301 -18.53 1.48 16.08
N PHE A 302 -19.43 0.74 15.45
CA PHE A 302 -20.86 0.98 15.52
C PHE A 302 -21.51 -0.04 16.44
N ASN A 303 -22.40 0.42 17.32
CA ASN A 303 -23.19 -0.46 18.17
C ASN A 303 -24.18 -1.26 17.29
N PRO A 304 -24.13 -2.61 17.30
CA PRO A 304 -25.04 -3.45 16.51
C PRO A 304 -26.48 -3.37 17.01
N GLN A 305 -26.74 -2.91 18.24
CA GLN A 305 -28.07 -2.78 18.83
C GLN A 305 -28.65 -1.36 18.67
N ALA A 306 -28.13 -0.57 17.73
CA ALA A 306 -28.58 0.81 17.49
C ALA A 306 -28.97 1.03 16.03
N SER A 307 -29.89 1.99 15.81
CA SER A 307 -30.31 2.46 14.50
C SER A 307 -29.60 3.74 14.08
N TYR A 308 -29.27 3.85 12.79
CA TYR A 308 -28.60 5.01 12.21
C TYR A 308 -29.42 5.57 11.04
N LEU A 309 -29.75 6.87 11.11
CA LEU A 309 -30.50 7.58 10.07
C LEU A 309 -29.53 8.21 9.06
N LEU A 310 -29.60 7.78 7.80
CA LEU A 310 -28.84 8.31 6.68
C LEU A 310 -29.77 9.07 5.74
N ALA A 311 -29.89 10.38 5.94
CA ALA A 311 -30.61 11.25 5.04
C ALA A 311 -29.84 11.47 3.75
N GLY A 312 -30.44 11.18 2.60
CA GLY A 312 -29.73 11.18 1.32
C GLY A 312 -28.73 10.02 1.15
N GLY A 313 -28.78 9.01 2.02
CA GLY A 313 -27.83 7.88 2.02
C GLY A 313 -27.90 6.94 0.82
N LEU A 314 -28.88 7.12 -0.08
CA LEU A 314 -29.03 6.31 -1.28
C LEU A 314 -28.26 6.86 -2.50
N GLY A 315 -27.59 8.00 -2.35
CA GLY A 315 -26.64 8.50 -3.35
C GLY A 315 -25.30 7.76 -3.31
N GLY A 316 -24.43 7.99 -4.30
CA GLY A 316 -23.16 7.25 -4.46
C GLY A 316 -22.30 7.20 -3.18
N LEU A 317 -22.00 8.35 -2.58
CA LEU A 317 -21.23 8.40 -1.32
C LEU A 317 -21.98 7.75 -0.15
N GLY A 318 -23.30 7.93 -0.09
CA GLY A 318 -24.12 7.39 0.99
C GLY A 318 -24.10 5.86 1.03
N ARG A 319 -24.13 5.20 -0.14
CA ARG A 319 -24.05 3.74 -0.25
C ARG A 319 -22.71 3.19 0.22
N VAL A 320 -21.62 3.84 -0.19
CA VAL A 320 -20.27 3.48 0.25
C VAL A 320 -20.14 3.60 1.77
N VAL A 321 -20.66 4.69 2.34
CA VAL A 321 -20.66 4.91 3.80
C VAL A 321 -21.53 3.89 4.52
N ALA A 322 -22.70 3.54 3.98
CA ALA A 322 -23.58 2.53 4.56
C ALA A 322 -22.93 1.13 4.60
N ASN A 323 -22.30 0.68 3.49
CA ASN A 323 -21.55 -0.58 3.46
C ASN A 323 -20.42 -0.56 4.50
N TRP A 324 -19.61 0.50 4.51
CA TRP A 324 -18.57 0.69 5.51
C TRP A 324 -19.13 0.66 6.95
N MET A 325 -20.27 1.29 7.23
CA MET A 325 -20.87 1.21 8.57
C MET A 325 -21.23 -0.24 8.96
N VAL A 326 -21.73 -1.05 8.02
CA VAL A 326 -22.09 -2.46 8.28
C VAL A 326 -20.85 -3.31 8.52
N GLU A 327 -19.79 -3.13 7.74
CA GLU A 327 -18.48 -3.79 7.95
C GLU A 327 -17.94 -3.53 9.37
N TYR A 328 -18.18 -2.33 9.91
CA TYR A 328 -17.73 -1.91 11.25
C TYR A 328 -18.81 -2.03 12.33
N GLY A 329 -19.84 -2.86 12.12
CA GLY A 329 -20.75 -3.33 13.17
C GLY A 329 -22.16 -2.74 13.17
N ALA A 330 -22.50 -1.81 12.28
CA ALA A 330 -23.88 -1.31 12.18
C ALA A 330 -24.81 -2.42 11.67
N ARG A 331 -25.99 -2.56 12.29
CA ARG A 331 -26.96 -3.61 11.90
C ARG A 331 -28.38 -3.08 11.65
N HIS A 332 -28.62 -1.79 11.85
CA HIS A 332 -29.92 -1.17 11.58
C HIS A 332 -29.71 0.19 10.89
N LEU A 333 -30.02 0.26 9.59
CA LEU A 333 -29.87 1.48 8.79
C LEU A 333 -31.23 1.98 8.32
N ILE A 334 -31.47 3.28 8.48
CA ILE A 334 -32.69 3.97 8.04
C ILE A 334 -32.31 4.95 6.94
N PHE A 335 -32.83 4.74 5.73
CA PHE A 335 -32.61 5.64 4.60
C PHE A 335 -33.81 6.56 4.42
N LEU A 336 -33.59 7.87 4.59
CA LEU A 336 -34.60 8.89 4.29
C LEU A 336 -34.25 9.57 2.96
N SER A 337 -35.08 9.35 1.95
CA SER A 337 -34.91 9.98 0.64
C SER A 337 -36.24 10.10 -0.11
N ARG A 338 -36.30 11.00 -1.11
CA ARG A 338 -37.51 11.27 -1.90
C ARG A 338 -38.05 10.04 -2.64
N ASN A 339 -37.18 9.10 -3.01
CA ASN A 339 -37.50 7.92 -3.81
C ASN A 339 -37.06 6.63 -3.11
N ALA A 340 -36.92 6.64 -1.78
CA ALA A 340 -36.31 5.54 -1.04
C ALA A 340 -37.08 4.23 -1.25
N GLY A 341 -36.38 3.22 -1.80
CA GLY A 341 -36.93 1.88 -2.04
C GLY A 341 -37.77 1.75 -3.32
N GLU A 342 -37.85 2.79 -4.14
CA GLU A 342 -38.62 2.76 -5.40
C GLU A 342 -37.78 2.35 -6.61
N ARG A 343 -36.46 2.53 -6.54
CA ARG A 343 -35.55 2.20 -7.64
C ARG A 343 -35.12 0.75 -7.54
N GLU A 344 -34.98 0.05 -8.67
CA GLU A 344 -34.40 -1.30 -8.69
C GLU A 344 -32.99 -1.34 -8.10
N THR A 345 -32.20 -0.27 -8.30
CA THR A 345 -30.89 -0.11 -7.68
C THR A 345 -30.94 0.06 -6.16
N ASP A 346 -32.06 0.51 -5.59
CA ASP A 346 -32.24 0.53 -4.13
C ASP A 346 -32.47 -0.89 -3.60
N LYS A 347 -33.29 -1.69 -4.29
CA LYS A 347 -33.60 -3.07 -3.90
C LYS A 347 -32.36 -3.95 -3.86
N ALA A 348 -31.58 -3.99 -4.94
CA ALA A 348 -30.35 -4.78 -5.01
C ALA A 348 -29.35 -4.39 -3.92
N PHE A 349 -29.25 -3.10 -3.60
CA PHE A 349 -28.36 -2.61 -2.53
C PHE A 349 -28.88 -2.94 -1.13
N PHE A 350 -30.19 -2.95 -0.92
CA PHE A 350 -30.76 -3.36 0.36
C PHE A 350 -30.55 -4.86 0.59
N GLU A 351 -30.71 -5.69 -0.45
CA GLU A 351 -30.40 -7.12 -0.39
C GLU A 351 -28.92 -7.36 -0.05
N GLU A 352 -28.00 -6.57 -0.61
CA GLU A 352 -26.56 -6.62 -0.27
C GLU A 352 -26.29 -6.33 1.21
N LEU A 353 -26.90 -5.28 1.76
CA LEU A 353 -26.78 -4.94 3.18
C LEU A 353 -27.42 -6.00 4.09
N GLU A 354 -28.56 -6.55 3.68
CA GLU A 354 -29.26 -7.61 4.41
C GLU A 354 -28.49 -8.92 4.43
N TYR A 355 -27.80 -9.27 3.34
CA TYR A 355 -26.90 -10.43 3.29
C TYR A 355 -25.71 -10.30 4.26
N GLN A 356 -25.26 -9.08 4.54
CA GLN A 356 -24.27 -8.77 5.56
C GLN A 356 -24.84 -8.73 7.00
N GLY A 357 -26.13 -9.05 7.16
CA GLY A 357 -26.83 -9.10 8.45
C GLY A 357 -27.38 -7.75 8.93
N CYS A 358 -27.46 -6.73 8.07
CA CYS A 358 -28.02 -5.43 8.42
C CYS A 358 -29.50 -5.31 8.03
N LYS A 359 -30.36 -4.93 8.97
CA LYS A 359 -31.76 -4.59 8.69
C LYS A 359 -31.86 -3.20 8.09
N VAL A 360 -32.47 -3.10 6.90
CA VAL A 360 -32.67 -1.83 6.21
C VAL A 360 -34.11 -1.32 6.37
N THR A 361 -34.28 -0.03 6.56
CA THR A 361 -35.58 0.65 6.61
C THR A 361 -35.58 1.83 5.65
N ALA A 362 -36.33 1.71 4.56
CA ALA A 362 -36.48 2.79 3.59
C ALA A 362 -37.70 3.66 3.93
N VAL A 363 -37.49 4.97 4.04
CA VAL A 363 -38.56 5.92 4.32
C VAL A 363 -38.59 6.97 3.21
N LYS A 364 -39.64 6.89 2.39
CA LYS A 364 -39.94 7.89 1.38
C LYS A 364 -40.33 9.21 2.04
N GLY A 365 -39.60 10.28 1.73
CA GLY A 365 -39.84 11.62 2.25
C GLY A 365 -38.70 12.60 2.02
N SER A 366 -38.86 13.84 2.49
CA SER A 366 -37.85 14.89 2.41
C SER A 366 -37.43 15.35 3.80
N VAL A 367 -36.12 15.48 4.04
CA VAL A 367 -35.61 16.09 5.29
C VAL A 367 -36.10 17.52 5.52
N ALA A 368 -36.43 18.25 4.46
CA ALA A 368 -36.98 19.61 4.56
C ALA A 368 -38.39 19.64 5.19
N ILE A 369 -39.05 18.48 5.33
CA ILE A 369 -40.37 18.32 5.95
C ILE A 369 -40.20 17.61 7.31
N ALA A 370 -40.48 18.30 8.41
CA ALA A 370 -40.28 17.76 9.76
C ALA A 370 -41.04 16.46 10.02
N LYS A 371 -42.27 16.34 9.48
CA LYS A 371 -43.09 15.12 9.61
C LYS A 371 -42.45 13.88 8.97
N ASP A 372 -41.71 14.05 7.88
CA ASP A 372 -41.02 12.93 7.22
C ASP A 372 -39.81 12.47 8.04
N VAL A 373 -39.12 13.41 8.69
CA VAL A 373 -38.04 13.11 9.64
C VAL A 373 -38.60 12.38 10.88
N GLU A 374 -39.74 12.81 11.41
CA GLU A 374 -40.44 12.12 12.49
C GLU A 374 -40.85 10.71 12.10
N LYS A 375 -41.38 10.52 10.89
CA LYS A 375 -41.71 9.21 10.33
C LYS A 375 -40.48 8.32 10.22
N ALA A 376 -39.34 8.86 9.76
CA ALA A 376 -38.10 8.11 9.65
C ALA A 376 -37.56 7.65 11.01
N ILE A 377 -37.58 8.54 12.01
CA ILE A 377 -37.17 8.19 13.38
C ILE A 377 -38.15 7.20 14.02
N ALA A 378 -39.46 7.32 13.78
CA ALA A 378 -40.46 6.40 14.29
C ALA A 378 -40.37 5.00 13.68
N ALA A 379 -39.82 4.88 12.46
CA ALA A 379 -39.61 3.60 11.78
C ALA A 379 -38.35 2.85 12.29
N ALA A 380 -37.58 3.44 13.20
CA ALA A 380 -36.39 2.81 13.77
C ALA A 380 -36.74 1.49 14.48
N THR A 381 -35.92 0.47 14.25
CA THR A 381 -36.13 -0.88 14.83
C THR A 381 -35.27 -1.12 16.07
N ALA A 382 -34.40 -0.18 16.40
CA ALA A 382 -33.60 -0.11 17.61
C ALA A 382 -33.42 1.37 18.01
N PRO A 383 -32.90 1.69 19.21
CA PRO A 383 -32.66 3.08 19.62
C PRO A 383 -31.79 3.83 18.61
N VAL A 384 -32.26 5.00 18.15
CA VAL A 384 -31.49 5.83 17.21
C VAL A 384 -30.28 6.42 17.94
N ARG A 385 -29.08 6.12 17.45
CA ARG A 385 -27.82 6.61 18.03
C ARG A 385 -26.99 7.45 17.07
N GLY A 386 -27.29 7.44 15.78
CA GLY A 386 -26.58 8.31 14.83
C GLY A 386 -27.48 8.88 13.76
N VAL A 387 -27.15 10.10 13.34
CA VAL A 387 -27.79 10.79 12.22
C VAL A 387 -26.70 11.29 11.29
N MET A 388 -26.87 11.08 9.98
CA MET A 388 -26.02 11.62 8.93
C MET A 388 -26.85 12.41 7.92
N ASN A 389 -26.48 13.67 7.66
CA ASN A 389 -27.02 14.41 6.53
C ASN A 389 -26.04 14.32 5.35
N ILE A 390 -26.40 13.48 4.37
CA ILE A 390 -25.64 13.23 3.13
C ILE A 390 -26.37 13.88 1.94
N CYS A 391 -27.45 14.63 2.18
CA CYS A 391 -28.21 15.26 1.11
C CYS A 391 -27.36 16.27 0.34
N MET A 392 -27.40 16.14 -0.99
CA MET A 392 -26.72 17.04 -1.91
C MET A 392 -27.64 17.33 -3.10
N GLN A 393 -27.75 18.61 -3.42
CA GLN A 393 -28.33 19.12 -4.67
C GLN A 393 -27.44 20.27 -5.14
N LEU A 394 -27.23 20.37 -6.44
CA LEU A 394 -26.44 21.42 -7.07
C LEU A 394 -27.31 22.21 -8.05
N GLN A 395 -27.11 23.52 -8.08
CA GLN A 395 -27.73 24.47 -9.00
C GLN A 395 -26.69 25.56 -9.27
N ASP A 396 -25.64 25.18 -10.01
CA ASP A 396 -24.47 26.01 -10.25
C ASP A 396 -24.82 27.13 -11.23
N MET A 397 -24.67 28.37 -10.80
CA MET A 397 -25.06 29.55 -11.57
C MET A 397 -24.31 30.80 -11.11
N ARG A 398 -24.02 31.70 -12.04
CA ARG A 398 -23.46 33.02 -11.70
C ARG A 398 -24.39 33.75 -10.73
N PHE A 399 -23.82 34.41 -9.72
CA PHE A 399 -24.60 35.02 -8.66
C PHE A 399 -25.65 36.03 -9.17
N ASN A 400 -25.30 36.83 -10.18
CA ASN A 400 -26.20 37.82 -10.78
C ASN A 400 -27.36 37.20 -11.61
N GLN A 401 -27.29 35.90 -11.92
CA GLN A 401 -28.34 35.16 -12.62
C GLN A 401 -29.10 34.21 -11.67
N MET A 402 -28.61 34.04 -10.44
CA MET A 402 -29.13 33.06 -9.49
C MET A 402 -30.55 33.40 -9.06
N THR A 403 -31.49 32.53 -9.43
CA THR A 403 -32.90 32.69 -9.04
C THR A 403 -33.11 32.29 -7.58
N HIS A 404 -34.18 32.82 -6.97
CA HIS A 404 -34.58 32.42 -5.62
C HIS A 404 -34.90 30.92 -5.52
N GLU A 405 -35.45 30.33 -6.59
CA GLU A 405 -35.72 28.89 -6.68
C GLU A 405 -34.43 28.06 -6.65
N ALA A 406 -33.43 28.43 -7.46
CA ALA A 406 -32.13 27.77 -7.47
C ALA A 406 -31.41 27.89 -6.11
N TRP A 407 -31.55 29.04 -5.45
CA TRP A 407 -31.06 29.24 -4.07
C TRP A 407 -31.76 28.30 -3.08
N THR A 408 -33.09 28.30 -3.08
CA THR A 408 -33.93 27.55 -2.14
C THR A 408 -33.71 26.05 -2.28
N THR A 409 -33.67 25.55 -3.51
CA THR A 409 -33.49 24.13 -3.84
C THR A 409 -32.22 23.54 -3.21
N VAL A 410 -31.10 24.26 -3.31
CA VAL A 410 -29.82 23.81 -2.74
C VAL A 410 -29.82 23.90 -1.21
N ASN A 411 -30.36 25.00 -0.67
CA ASN A 411 -30.32 25.27 0.77
C ASN A 411 -31.28 24.42 1.60
N GLU A 412 -32.47 24.08 1.10
CA GLU A 412 -33.51 23.42 1.91
C GLU A 412 -33.05 22.10 2.52
N SER A 413 -32.39 21.25 1.73
CA SER A 413 -31.99 19.92 2.21
C SER A 413 -30.87 19.96 3.25
N LYS A 414 -29.96 20.93 3.15
CA LYS A 414 -28.83 21.10 4.09
C LYS A 414 -29.21 21.94 5.30
N ILE A 415 -29.85 23.09 5.12
CA ILE A 415 -30.19 24.00 6.21
C ILE A 415 -31.44 23.50 6.95
N LYS A 416 -32.60 23.58 6.29
CA LYS A 416 -33.90 23.21 6.88
C LYS A 416 -33.93 21.73 7.26
N GLY A 417 -33.34 20.87 6.44
CA GLY A 417 -33.19 19.45 6.73
C GLY A 417 -32.40 19.18 8.03
N THR A 418 -31.22 19.78 8.18
CA THR A 418 -30.42 19.65 9.41
C THR A 418 -31.16 20.19 10.63
N TRP A 419 -31.83 21.34 10.48
CA TRP A 419 -32.63 21.94 11.55
C TRP A 419 -33.78 21.03 12.01
N ASN A 420 -34.53 20.46 11.05
CA ASN A 420 -35.61 19.51 11.35
C ASN A 420 -35.09 18.25 12.06
N MET A 421 -34.00 17.65 11.56
CA MET A 421 -33.39 16.49 12.21
C MET A 421 -32.95 16.77 13.64
N HIS A 422 -32.36 17.94 13.89
CA HIS A 422 -32.02 18.37 15.24
C HIS A 422 -33.25 18.53 16.13
N ASN A 423 -34.27 19.28 15.69
CA ASN A 423 -35.46 19.55 16.49
C ASN A 423 -36.26 18.29 16.80
N VAL A 424 -36.39 17.36 15.85
CA VAL A 424 -37.07 16.09 16.08
C VAL A 424 -36.29 15.22 17.07
N CYS A 425 -34.96 15.18 16.98
CA CYS A 425 -34.15 14.47 17.98
C CYS A 425 -34.29 15.09 19.38
N MET A 426 -34.33 16.42 19.46
CA MET A 426 -34.51 17.15 20.73
C MET A 426 -35.90 16.92 21.33
N SER A 427 -36.96 17.04 20.53
CA SER A 427 -38.35 16.86 20.99
C SER A 427 -38.60 15.44 21.50
N LYS A 428 -38.00 14.45 20.86
CA LYS A 428 -38.06 13.03 21.26
C LYS A 428 -36.99 12.63 22.30
N LYS A 429 -36.15 13.56 22.76
CA LYS A 429 -35.06 13.34 23.74
C LYS A 429 -34.10 12.20 23.34
N ILE A 430 -33.75 12.12 22.05
CA ILE A 430 -32.87 11.09 21.51
C ILE A 430 -31.40 11.42 21.84
N SER A 431 -30.74 10.51 22.56
CA SER A 431 -29.32 10.62 22.87
C SER A 431 -28.47 10.02 21.74
N LEU A 432 -27.92 10.89 20.89
CA LEU A 432 -27.08 10.48 19.76
C LEU A 432 -25.61 10.32 20.16
N ASP A 433 -25.00 9.23 19.73
CA ASP A 433 -23.55 9.01 19.76
C ASP A 433 -22.87 9.87 18.69
N PHE A 434 -23.54 10.21 17.59
CA PHE A 434 -23.05 11.21 16.63
C PHE A 434 -24.15 11.89 15.80
N PHE A 435 -23.83 13.08 15.31
CA PHE A 435 -24.62 13.83 14.32
C PHE A 435 -23.64 14.34 13.27
N LEU A 436 -23.60 13.71 12.10
CA LEU A 436 -22.58 13.95 11.08
C LEU A 436 -23.17 14.69 9.88
N LEU A 437 -22.47 15.73 9.43
CA LEU A 437 -22.86 16.57 8.31
C LEU A 437 -21.85 16.44 7.18
N PHE A 438 -22.34 16.10 5.98
CA PHE A 438 -21.51 16.12 4.78
C PHE A 438 -21.56 17.54 4.25
N SER A 439 -20.48 18.28 4.47
CA SER A 439 -20.28 19.65 4.03
C SER A 439 -19.35 19.67 2.82
N SER A 440 -18.81 20.83 2.45
CA SER A 440 -17.91 20.95 1.30
C SER A 440 -16.92 22.09 1.51
N VAL A 441 -15.69 21.89 1.02
CA VAL A 441 -14.65 22.92 1.01
C VAL A 441 -15.09 24.22 0.32
N SER A 442 -16.14 24.17 -0.53
CA SER A 442 -16.76 25.37 -1.11
C SER A 442 -17.33 26.33 -0.06
N GLY A 443 -17.74 25.85 1.13
CA GLY A 443 -18.15 26.71 2.24
C GLY A 443 -16.98 27.49 2.86
N LEU A 444 -15.75 26.96 2.75
CA LEU A 444 -14.55 27.58 3.32
C LEU A 444 -13.93 28.62 2.38
N SER A 445 -13.65 28.19 1.14
CA SER A 445 -12.94 29.00 0.15
C SER A 445 -13.84 29.67 -0.87
N GLY A 446 -15.11 29.26 -0.97
CA GLY A 446 -15.95 29.56 -2.12
C GLY A 446 -15.61 28.70 -3.33
N ASN A 447 -16.55 28.67 -4.29
CA ASN A 447 -16.35 28.15 -5.62
C ASN A 447 -17.18 28.99 -6.61
N PHE A 448 -16.67 29.21 -7.82
CA PHE A 448 -17.37 30.02 -8.82
C PHE A 448 -18.68 29.36 -9.22
N GLY A 449 -19.77 30.14 -9.23
CA GLY A 449 -21.10 29.66 -9.55
C GLY A 449 -21.84 28.93 -8.40
N GLN A 450 -21.21 28.75 -7.24
CA GLN A 450 -21.75 27.94 -6.15
C GLN A 450 -22.10 28.76 -4.91
N ALA A 451 -22.56 30.01 -5.06
CA ALA A 451 -22.88 30.87 -3.92
C ALA A 451 -23.96 30.28 -2.99
N ASN A 452 -25.02 29.70 -3.57
CA ASN A 452 -26.06 28.95 -2.87
C ASN A 452 -25.50 27.74 -2.09
N TYR A 453 -24.64 26.95 -2.73
CA TYR A 453 -24.05 25.74 -2.14
C TYR A 453 -23.04 26.07 -1.04
N ALA A 454 -22.18 27.06 -1.27
CA ALA A 454 -21.22 27.54 -0.28
C ALA A 454 -21.93 28.08 0.98
N ALA A 455 -23.02 28.83 0.80
CA ALA A 455 -23.84 29.31 1.92
C ALA A 455 -24.44 28.15 2.74
N ALA A 456 -24.99 27.14 2.05
CA ALA A 456 -25.55 25.96 2.70
C ALA A 456 -24.50 25.18 3.53
N ASN A 457 -23.30 25.00 3.00
CA ASN A 457 -22.21 24.29 3.68
C ASN A 457 -21.65 25.09 4.86
N THR A 458 -21.49 26.41 4.70
CA THR A 458 -21.08 27.31 5.81
C THR A 458 -22.08 27.23 6.98
N PHE A 459 -23.38 27.10 6.69
CA PHE A 459 -24.38 26.85 7.72
C PHE A 459 -24.15 25.51 8.44
N LEU A 460 -23.80 24.43 7.74
CA LEU A 460 -23.52 23.14 8.38
C LEU A 460 -22.34 23.22 9.36
N ASP A 461 -21.26 23.89 8.96
CA ASP A 461 -20.06 24.03 9.79
C ASP A 461 -20.34 24.84 11.05
N THR A 462 -21.08 25.94 10.91
CA THR A 462 -21.50 26.77 12.05
C THR A 462 -22.56 26.10 12.92
N PHE A 463 -23.40 25.25 12.33
CA PHE A 463 -24.39 24.45 13.06
C PHE A 463 -23.72 23.43 14.00
N VAL A 464 -22.54 22.89 13.64
CA VAL A 464 -21.74 22.07 14.56
C VAL A 464 -21.41 22.84 15.83
N LEU A 465 -20.94 24.08 15.69
CA LEU A 465 -20.62 24.95 16.83
C LEU A 465 -21.86 25.26 17.68
N TYR A 466 -23.00 25.50 17.03
CA TYR A 466 -24.26 25.69 17.72
C TYR A 466 -24.65 24.45 18.55
N ARG A 467 -24.61 23.23 17.98
CA ARG A 467 -24.91 22.00 18.76
C ARG A 467 -23.93 21.80 19.91
N HIS A 468 -22.65 22.08 19.70
CA HIS A 468 -21.64 22.00 20.77
C HIS A 468 -21.92 22.98 21.92
N SER A 469 -22.41 24.19 21.61
CA SER A 469 -22.81 25.16 22.65
C SER A 469 -23.95 24.65 23.54
N LEU A 470 -24.75 23.71 23.04
CA LEU A 470 -25.79 22.99 23.80
C LEU A 470 -25.27 21.73 24.51
N GLY A 471 -23.96 21.45 24.44
CA GLY A 471 -23.35 20.22 24.94
C GLY A 471 -23.70 18.98 24.09
N LEU A 472 -24.19 19.18 22.85
CA LEU A 472 -24.64 18.11 21.98
C LEU A 472 -23.59 17.72 20.94
N ASN A 473 -23.63 16.44 20.61
CA ASN A 473 -22.77 15.80 19.64
C ASN A 473 -23.04 16.29 18.22
N ALA A 474 -22.01 16.78 17.51
CA ALA A 474 -22.07 17.13 16.08
C ALA A 474 -20.66 17.14 15.46
N SER A 475 -20.58 16.80 14.17
CA SER A 475 -19.36 16.93 13.35
C SER A 475 -19.72 17.25 11.89
N ALA A 476 -18.83 17.92 11.17
CA ALA A 476 -18.93 18.15 9.74
C ALA A 476 -17.63 17.71 9.04
N VAL A 477 -17.77 17.17 7.84
CA VAL A 477 -16.63 16.91 6.94
C VAL A 477 -16.81 17.78 5.70
N ASP A 478 -15.90 18.72 5.49
CA ASP A 478 -15.83 19.55 4.29
C ASP A 478 -15.13 18.77 3.18
N ILE A 479 -15.96 18.15 2.34
CA ILE A 479 -15.51 17.24 1.29
C ILE A 479 -15.03 18.05 0.09
N GLY A 480 -13.78 17.80 -0.30
CA GLY A 480 -13.17 18.28 -1.54
C GLY A 480 -13.67 17.54 -2.78
N MET A 481 -12.97 17.69 -3.89
CA MET A 481 -13.35 17.06 -5.15
C MET A 481 -13.18 15.53 -5.06
N MET A 482 -14.26 14.75 -5.12
CA MET A 482 -14.19 13.28 -5.18
C MET A 482 -13.80 12.82 -6.58
N TYR A 483 -12.71 12.07 -6.70
CA TYR A 483 -12.14 11.64 -7.98
C TYR A 483 -12.70 10.30 -8.48
N ASP A 484 -13.00 9.39 -7.56
CA ASP A 484 -13.38 8.01 -7.84
C ASP A 484 -14.90 7.75 -7.77
N HIS A 485 -15.68 8.67 -7.20
CA HIS A 485 -17.14 8.56 -7.10
C HIS A 485 -17.83 9.92 -7.29
N GLY A 486 -19.06 9.88 -7.81
CA GLY A 486 -19.88 11.07 -8.07
C GLY A 486 -19.57 11.73 -9.42
N TYR A 487 -20.01 12.98 -9.58
CA TYR A 487 -20.05 13.67 -10.88
C TYR A 487 -18.71 13.69 -11.64
N ILE A 488 -17.57 13.84 -10.94
CA ILE A 488 -16.25 13.91 -11.58
C ILE A 488 -15.78 12.55 -12.09
N ALA A 489 -16.08 11.47 -11.35
CA ALA A 489 -15.76 10.11 -11.79
C ALA A 489 -16.54 9.70 -13.05
N GLU A 490 -17.76 10.23 -13.20
CA GLU A 490 -18.59 10.06 -14.38
C GLU A 490 -18.12 10.91 -15.58
N ASN A 491 -17.15 11.83 -15.38
CA ASN A 491 -16.62 12.73 -16.40
C ASN A 491 -15.07 12.78 -16.40
N PRO A 492 -14.38 11.73 -16.91
CA PRO A 492 -12.93 11.56 -16.80
C PRO A 492 -12.10 12.72 -17.37
N LEU A 493 -12.55 13.32 -18.49
CA LEU A 493 -11.88 14.46 -19.12
C LEU A 493 -11.92 15.72 -18.24
N VAL A 494 -13.01 15.92 -17.49
CA VAL A 494 -13.14 17.02 -16.53
C VAL A 494 -12.19 16.80 -15.35
N ALA A 495 -12.04 15.55 -14.90
CA ALA A 495 -11.11 15.19 -13.83
C ALA A 495 -9.64 15.47 -14.21
N GLU A 496 -9.22 15.06 -15.42
CA GLU A 496 -7.86 15.27 -15.95
C GLU A 496 -7.56 16.79 -16.07
N ARG A 497 -8.51 17.56 -16.61
CA ARG A 497 -8.38 19.02 -16.74
C ARG A 497 -8.25 19.71 -15.38
N LEU A 498 -9.08 19.36 -14.41
CA LEU A 498 -9.02 19.97 -13.06
C LEU A 498 -7.70 19.67 -12.36
N GLN A 499 -7.17 18.46 -12.53
CA GLN A 499 -5.87 18.07 -11.98
C GLN A 499 -4.71 18.86 -12.61
N LEU A 500 -4.74 19.06 -13.93
CA LEU A 500 -3.77 19.88 -14.66
C LEU A 500 -3.82 21.36 -14.26
N LEU A 501 -4.99 21.85 -13.86
CA LEU A 501 -5.17 23.22 -13.34
C LEU A 501 -4.80 23.37 -11.85
N GLY A 502 -4.21 22.35 -11.24
CA GLY A 502 -3.71 22.40 -9.87
C GLY A 502 -4.68 21.84 -8.82
N SER A 503 -5.85 21.33 -9.21
CA SER A 503 -6.84 20.80 -8.24
C SER A 503 -6.43 19.42 -7.73
N TYR A 504 -6.58 19.19 -6.44
CA TYR A 504 -6.36 17.88 -5.83
C TYR A 504 -7.69 17.14 -5.64
N GLY A 505 -7.80 15.95 -6.23
CA GLY A 505 -8.92 15.05 -6.02
C GLY A 505 -8.68 14.11 -4.84
N ILE A 506 -9.70 13.91 -4.01
CA ILE A 506 -9.75 12.91 -2.94
C ILE A 506 -10.45 11.64 -3.42
N ARG A 507 -10.19 10.54 -2.72
CA ARG A 507 -10.75 9.21 -2.97
C ARG A 507 -11.51 8.71 -1.74
N ILE A 508 -12.34 7.69 -1.93
CA ILE A 508 -13.15 7.08 -0.86
C ILE A 508 -12.36 6.76 0.42
N PRO A 509 -11.16 6.15 0.38
CA PRO A 509 -10.44 5.84 1.61
C PRO A 509 -10.17 7.08 2.48
N GLN A 510 -9.87 8.22 1.85
CA GLN A 510 -9.62 9.47 2.58
C GLN A 510 -10.90 10.04 3.20
N LEU A 511 -12.05 9.88 2.54
CA LEU A 511 -13.35 10.22 3.10
C LEU A 511 -13.68 9.33 4.31
N LEU A 512 -13.48 8.01 4.20
CA LEU A 512 -13.75 7.07 5.29
C LEU A 512 -12.79 7.30 6.48
N ASP A 513 -11.52 7.61 6.22
CA ASP A 513 -10.55 8.00 7.26
C ASP A 513 -10.98 9.29 7.97
N ALA A 514 -11.47 10.29 7.22
CA ALA A 514 -11.99 11.53 7.77
C ALA A 514 -13.23 11.30 8.64
N ILE A 515 -14.18 10.49 8.18
CA ILE A 515 -15.37 10.10 8.95
C ILE A 515 -14.94 9.37 10.22
N THR A 516 -14.01 8.42 10.11
CA THR A 516 -13.46 7.69 11.27
C THR A 516 -12.86 8.65 12.29
N LEU A 517 -12.09 9.64 11.84
CA LEU A 517 -11.46 10.62 12.70
C LEU A 517 -12.50 11.44 13.47
N VAL A 518 -13.52 11.96 12.78
CA VAL A 518 -14.55 12.81 13.42
C VAL A 518 -15.52 12.02 14.31
N LEU A 519 -15.70 10.72 14.07
CA LEU A 519 -16.49 9.84 14.93
C LEU A 519 -15.69 9.38 16.16
N SER A 520 -14.37 9.21 16.03
CA SER A 520 -13.49 8.70 17.10
C SER A 520 -12.89 9.79 17.98
N THR A 521 -13.00 11.06 17.61
CA THR A 521 -12.41 12.17 18.38
C THR A 521 -13.28 12.44 19.62
N PRO A 522 -12.72 12.34 20.84
CA PRO A 522 -13.43 12.70 22.07
C PRO A 522 -13.95 14.12 21.95
N ARG A 523 -15.24 14.33 22.14
CA ARG A 523 -15.83 15.65 22.00
C ARG A 523 -15.41 16.49 23.20
N ALA A 524 -14.66 17.54 22.94
CA ALA A 524 -14.22 18.47 23.96
C ALA A 524 -15.45 18.98 24.72
N LYS A 525 -15.40 18.94 26.05
CA LYS A 525 -16.28 19.79 26.85
C LYS A 525 -16.04 21.23 26.39
N PRO A 526 -17.07 22.09 26.29
CA PRO A 526 -16.87 23.48 25.90
C PRO A 526 -15.83 24.10 26.83
N GLU A 527 -14.62 24.33 26.32
CA GLU A 527 -13.61 25.07 27.06
C GLU A 527 -14.12 26.51 27.19
N LYS A 528 -14.01 27.08 28.40
CA LYS A 528 -14.36 28.49 28.67
C LYS A 528 -13.42 29.48 27.95
N SER A 529 -12.40 28.98 27.25
CA SER A 529 -11.49 29.76 26.43
C SER A 529 -11.90 29.63 24.96
N ALA A 530 -11.99 30.75 24.25
CA ALA A 530 -12.31 30.79 22.83
C ALA A 530 -11.16 30.20 22.00
N SER A 531 -11.09 28.86 21.91
CA SER A 531 -10.25 28.20 20.92
C SER A 531 -10.74 28.64 19.53
N ARG A 532 -9.81 29.12 18.70
CA ARG A 532 -10.09 29.49 17.29
C ARG A 532 -10.17 28.27 16.37
N THR A 533 -10.08 27.05 16.90
CA THR A 533 -10.08 25.80 16.15
C THR A 533 -11.18 24.86 16.66
N CYS A 534 -11.87 24.19 15.73
CA CYS A 534 -12.88 23.18 16.01
C CYS A 534 -12.46 21.84 15.41
N THR A 535 -12.15 20.85 16.25
CA THR A 535 -11.71 19.52 15.78
C THR A 535 -12.84 18.65 15.23
N SER A 536 -14.09 19.09 15.32
CA SER A 536 -15.26 18.39 14.79
C SER A 536 -15.68 18.87 13.41
N VAL A 537 -15.04 19.91 12.87
CA VAL A 537 -15.19 20.34 11.48
C VAL A 537 -13.87 20.05 10.77
N LEU A 538 -13.88 19.13 9.82
CA LEU A 538 -12.68 18.63 9.16
C LEU A 538 -12.76 18.83 7.65
N ALA A 539 -11.80 19.57 7.09
CA ALA A 539 -11.68 19.72 5.65
C ALA A 539 -10.71 18.70 5.04
N ILE A 540 -11.14 18.08 3.94
CA ILE A 540 -10.33 17.15 3.16
C ILE A 540 -10.24 17.59 1.70
N GLY A 541 -9.07 17.39 1.10
CA GLY A 541 -8.84 17.72 -0.31
C GLY A 541 -8.47 19.18 -0.59
N LEU A 542 -8.27 20.01 0.44
CA LEU A 542 -7.77 21.38 0.28
C LEU A 542 -6.25 21.39 0.06
N ARG A 543 -5.83 20.99 -1.14
CA ARG A 543 -4.43 20.89 -1.57
C ARG A 543 -4.32 21.25 -3.04
N SER A 544 -3.16 21.77 -3.45
CA SER A 544 -2.82 21.91 -4.88
C SER A 544 -1.83 20.85 -5.34
N THR A 545 -2.03 20.36 -6.57
CA THR A 545 -1.09 19.48 -7.28
C THR A 545 0.07 20.24 -7.93
N LEU A 546 -0.05 21.58 -8.03
CA LEU A 546 0.97 22.48 -8.55
C LEU A 546 1.43 23.46 -7.45
N PRO A 547 2.65 24.02 -7.55
CA PRO A 547 3.02 25.18 -6.75
C PRO A 547 1.97 26.29 -6.89
N LEU A 548 1.65 26.98 -5.79
CA LEU A 548 0.66 28.08 -5.85
C LEU A 548 1.14 29.26 -6.72
N SER A 549 2.45 29.42 -6.85
CA SER A 549 3.11 30.39 -7.73
C SER A 549 3.08 30.01 -9.21
N ASP A 550 2.67 28.78 -9.57
CA ASP A 550 2.62 28.35 -10.98
C ASP A 550 1.55 29.17 -11.73
N PRO A 551 1.89 29.82 -12.86
CA PRO A 551 0.97 30.68 -13.61
C PRO A 551 -0.20 29.90 -14.24
N THR A 552 -0.14 28.57 -14.30
CA THR A 552 -1.23 27.69 -14.75
C THR A 552 -2.13 27.21 -13.61
N ASN A 553 -1.75 27.45 -12.35
CA ASN A 553 -2.57 27.08 -11.20
C ASN A 553 -3.84 27.94 -11.12
N ARG A 554 -5.00 27.28 -11.08
CA ARG A 554 -6.33 27.92 -11.02
C ARG A 554 -7.11 27.56 -9.76
N VAL A 555 -6.48 26.99 -8.73
CA VAL A 555 -7.19 26.75 -7.47
C VAL A 555 -7.64 28.08 -6.86
N ILE A 556 -8.93 28.18 -6.56
CA ILE A 556 -9.61 29.45 -6.23
C ILE A 556 -9.06 30.08 -4.94
N TRP A 557 -8.62 29.24 -4.01
CA TRP A 557 -8.14 29.64 -2.70
C TRP A 557 -6.66 30.07 -2.67
N LYS A 558 -5.93 30.02 -3.80
CA LYS A 558 -4.48 30.32 -3.82
C LYS A 558 -4.14 31.74 -3.34
N ASP A 559 -5.03 32.69 -3.61
CA ASP A 559 -4.86 34.10 -3.26
C ASP A 559 -5.55 34.48 -1.93
N ASP A 560 -6.19 33.50 -1.27
CA ASP A 560 -6.87 33.73 0.01
C ASP A 560 -5.85 33.70 1.16
N ARG A 561 -5.67 34.85 1.84
CA ARG A 561 -4.75 34.99 2.97
C ARG A 561 -5.07 34.03 4.13
N ARG A 562 -6.32 33.61 4.29
CA ARG A 562 -6.74 32.62 5.31
C ARG A 562 -6.12 31.25 5.03
N MET A 563 -5.79 30.97 3.78
CA MET A 563 -5.23 29.70 3.31
C MET A 563 -3.70 29.72 3.21
N ALA A 564 -3.03 30.77 3.71
CA ALA A 564 -1.58 30.91 3.68
C ALA A 564 -0.84 29.73 4.35
N TYR A 565 -1.46 29.03 5.31
CA TYR A 565 -0.91 27.81 5.89
C TYR A 565 -0.70 26.71 4.82
N TYR A 566 -1.65 26.57 3.89
CA TYR A 566 -1.60 25.57 2.82
C TYR A 566 -0.57 25.90 1.74
N ALA A 567 -0.15 27.16 1.61
CA ALA A 567 0.98 27.55 0.74
C ALA A 567 2.30 26.91 1.19
N ASN A 568 2.45 26.61 2.48
CA ASN A 568 3.67 26.10 3.07
C ASN A 568 3.67 24.56 3.25
N LEU A 569 2.54 23.88 2.99
CA LEU A 569 2.41 22.42 3.15
C LEU A 569 3.21 21.60 2.12
N GLY A 570 3.99 22.25 1.25
CA GLY A 570 4.91 21.60 0.32
C GLY A 570 6.33 22.18 0.31
N LEU A 571 6.65 23.16 1.17
CA LEU A 571 7.97 23.80 1.20
C LEU A 571 8.93 23.18 2.21
N ASN A 572 8.44 22.39 3.18
CA ASN A 572 9.26 21.80 4.25
C ASN A 572 9.38 20.27 4.22
N SER A 573 9.03 19.59 3.12
CA SER A 573 9.18 18.13 3.02
C SER A 573 9.70 17.61 1.68
N ASN A 574 10.40 18.44 0.89
CA ASN A 574 11.13 18.00 -0.31
C ASN A 574 12.46 18.76 -0.56
N ALA A 575 12.93 19.57 0.40
CA ALA A 575 14.23 20.25 0.29
C ALA A 575 15.34 19.61 1.15
N THR A 576 15.11 18.42 1.70
CA THR A 576 16.20 17.46 1.99
C THR A 576 16.27 16.49 0.83
N SER A 577 16.98 16.91 -0.22
CA SER A 577 17.85 16.06 -1.03
C SER A 577 17.41 14.60 -1.21
N GLY A 578 16.17 14.40 -1.67
CA GLY A 578 15.96 13.41 -2.72
C GLY A 578 16.59 14.03 -3.94
N ALA A 579 17.88 13.82 -4.14
CA ALA A 579 18.42 13.86 -5.47
C ALA A 579 17.57 12.87 -6.28
N THR A 580 16.50 13.34 -6.92
CA THR A 580 16.28 12.92 -8.30
C THR A 580 17.60 13.26 -8.93
N SER A 581 18.43 12.23 -9.09
CA SER A 581 19.58 12.30 -9.95
C SER A 581 19.15 13.07 -11.20
N ASP A 582 20.10 13.78 -11.77
CA ASP A 582 20.00 14.53 -13.01
C ASP A 582 19.53 13.67 -14.22
N GLY A 583 19.04 12.44 -13.99
CA GLY A 583 18.80 11.36 -14.93
C GLY A 583 17.35 11.10 -15.36
N ASP A 584 16.39 12.01 -15.18
CA ASP A 584 15.11 11.94 -15.92
C ASP A 584 14.65 13.29 -16.50
N LYS A 585 15.62 14.12 -16.92
CA LYS A 585 15.39 15.33 -17.73
C LYS A 585 14.44 15.10 -18.92
N PRO A 586 14.45 13.94 -19.62
CA PRO A 586 13.60 13.76 -20.79
C PRO A 586 12.10 13.70 -20.48
N THR A 587 11.72 13.03 -19.39
CA THR A 587 10.31 12.98 -18.96
C THR A 587 9.82 14.37 -18.53
N GLN A 588 10.69 15.21 -17.97
CA GLN A 588 10.37 16.60 -17.63
C GLN A 588 10.21 17.46 -18.88
N GLY A 589 11.07 17.31 -19.88
CA GLY A 589 10.98 18.00 -21.17
C GLY A 589 9.69 17.69 -21.92
N ILE A 590 9.29 16.41 -21.99
CA ILE A 590 8.02 16.01 -22.62
C ILE A 590 6.83 16.61 -21.86
N ARG A 591 6.83 16.58 -20.52
CA ARG A 591 5.75 17.20 -19.73
C ARG A 591 5.63 18.71 -19.97
N ALA A 592 6.75 19.42 -20.13
CA ALA A 592 6.72 20.85 -20.46
C ALA A 592 6.13 21.10 -21.85
N PHE A 593 6.50 20.27 -22.84
CA PHE A 593 5.95 20.34 -24.19
C PHE A 593 4.44 20.01 -24.22
N LEU A 594 3.99 18.97 -23.51
CA LEU A 594 2.56 18.63 -23.39
C LEU A 594 1.74 19.77 -22.77
N LYS A 595 2.32 20.55 -21.84
CA LYS A 595 1.66 21.76 -21.30
C LYS A 595 1.48 22.84 -22.38
N GLN A 596 2.44 23.00 -23.29
CA GLN A 596 2.34 23.97 -24.39
C GLN A 596 1.29 23.54 -25.42
N VAL A 597 1.27 22.26 -25.78
CA VAL A 597 0.25 21.68 -26.68
C VAL A 597 -1.17 21.87 -26.13
N LEU A 598 -1.37 21.76 -24.82
CA LEU A 598 -2.67 22.01 -24.19
C LEU A 598 -3.11 23.48 -24.22
N ALA A 599 -2.16 24.42 -24.23
CA ALA A 599 -2.44 25.85 -24.34
C ALA A 599 -2.66 26.29 -25.79
N GLU A 600 -1.92 25.70 -26.72
CA GLU A 600 -1.97 25.97 -28.16
C GLU A 600 -1.78 24.66 -28.94
N PRO A 601 -2.89 23.94 -29.28
CA PRO A 601 -2.81 22.64 -29.95
C PRO A 601 -2.10 22.66 -31.32
N LYS A 602 -2.10 23.82 -31.99
CA LYS A 602 -1.43 24.04 -33.28
C LYS A 602 0.10 23.87 -33.23
N ILE A 603 0.70 23.86 -32.03
CA ILE A 603 2.13 23.50 -31.88
C ILE A 603 2.41 22.10 -32.44
N LEU A 604 1.45 21.17 -32.39
CA LEU A 604 1.59 19.83 -32.97
C LEU A 604 1.72 19.84 -34.50
N ASP A 605 1.43 20.94 -35.19
CA ASP A 605 1.54 21.07 -36.65
C ASP A 605 2.93 21.52 -37.09
N GLN A 606 3.77 21.94 -36.16
CA GLN A 606 5.16 22.30 -36.46
C GLN A 606 6.01 21.04 -36.68
N PRO A 607 6.83 21.00 -37.75
CA PRO A 607 7.76 19.89 -38.01
C PRO A 607 8.71 19.61 -36.83
N ASP A 608 9.03 20.63 -36.05
CA ASP A 608 9.94 20.53 -34.90
C ASP A 608 9.34 19.74 -33.73
N SER A 609 8.02 19.56 -33.68
CA SER A 609 7.33 18.85 -32.60
C SER A 609 7.61 17.35 -32.60
N SER A 610 7.59 16.70 -33.77
CA SER A 610 7.94 15.28 -33.89
C SER A 610 9.44 15.07 -33.63
N VAL A 611 10.30 15.98 -34.09
CA VAL A 611 11.75 15.95 -33.85
C VAL A 611 12.07 16.12 -32.36
N PHE A 612 11.42 17.07 -31.68
CA PHE A 612 11.58 17.26 -30.25
C PHE A 612 11.19 16.00 -29.46
N LEU A 613 10.01 15.45 -29.73
CA LEU A 613 9.53 14.24 -29.05
C LEU A 613 10.42 13.04 -29.35
N ALA A 614 10.88 12.87 -30.59
CA ALA A 614 11.84 11.84 -30.98
C ALA A 614 13.13 11.92 -30.15
N ARG A 615 13.71 13.11 -29.99
CA ARG A 615 14.92 13.32 -29.18
C ARG A 615 14.71 12.98 -27.71
N GLN A 616 13.56 13.34 -27.13
CA GLN A 616 13.28 13.00 -25.73
C GLN A 616 13.05 11.49 -25.54
N ILE A 617 12.39 10.85 -26.50
CA ILE A 617 12.22 9.38 -26.54
C ILE A 617 13.58 8.69 -26.64
N ALA A 618 14.46 9.15 -27.55
CA ALA A 618 15.81 8.60 -27.72
C ALA A 618 16.66 8.75 -26.46
N ARG A 619 16.62 9.92 -25.81
CA ARG A 619 17.27 10.15 -24.51
C ARG A 619 16.72 9.23 -23.43
N LYS A 620 15.41 8.97 -23.41
CA LYS A 620 14.82 8.03 -22.45
C LYS A 620 15.29 6.59 -22.67
N ILE A 621 15.36 6.15 -23.91
CA ILE A 621 15.90 4.83 -24.27
C ILE A 621 17.37 4.72 -23.83
N ALA A 622 18.18 5.74 -24.11
CA ALA A 622 19.59 5.78 -23.69
C ALA A 622 19.75 5.71 -22.15
N LEU A 623 18.90 6.41 -21.38
CA LEU A 623 18.88 6.34 -19.92
C LEU A 623 18.49 4.94 -19.41
N MET A 624 17.48 4.30 -20.02
CA MET A 624 17.08 2.92 -19.67
C MET A 624 18.18 1.91 -19.97
N LEU A 625 19.02 2.18 -20.98
CA LEU A 625 20.16 1.38 -21.39
C LEU A 625 21.48 1.76 -20.70
N LEU A 626 21.46 2.72 -19.76
CA LEU A 626 22.63 3.24 -19.06
C LEU A 626 23.74 3.74 -20.01
N ARG A 627 23.38 4.22 -21.21
CA ARG A 627 24.33 4.84 -22.13
C ARG A 627 24.69 6.24 -21.62
N PRO A 628 25.98 6.65 -21.67
CA PRO A 628 26.37 8.01 -21.31
C PRO A 628 25.67 9.01 -22.24
N LEU A 629 25.04 10.02 -21.67
CA LEU A 629 24.49 11.16 -22.41
C LEU A 629 25.33 12.39 -22.05
N ASP A 630 25.91 13.05 -23.05
CA ASP A 630 26.57 14.33 -22.83
C ASP A 630 25.52 15.40 -22.53
N ASP A 631 25.59 16.02 -21.35
CA ASP A 631 24.63 17.02 -20.82
C ASP A 631 24.62 18.36 -21.57
N LYS A 632 25.29 18.48 -22.73
CA LYS A 632 25.21 19.68 -23.57
C LYS A 632 23.90 19.66 -24.35
N GLU A 633 23.16 20.76 -24.36
CA GLU A 633 21.86 20.88 -25.05
C GLU A 633 21.94 20.50 -26.54
N ASP A 634 23.14 20.61 -27.14
CA ASP A 634 23.46 20.30 -28.54
C ASP A 634 24.11 18.91 -28.79
N SER A 635 24.12 17.98 -27.83
CA SER A 635 24.51 16.60 -28.16
C SER A 635 23.42 15.97 -29.04
N GLU A 636 23.71 15.83 -30.33
CA GLU A 636 22.82 15.18 -31.30
C GLU A 636 22.68 13.70 -30.97
N VAL A 637 21.71 13.37 -30.13
CA VAL A 637 21.25 11.99 -29.97
C VAL A 637 20.66 11.57 -31.32
N ASP A 638 21.26 10.55 -31.93
CA ASP A 638 20.81 10.05 -33.22
C ASP A 638 19.38 9.52 -33.12
N ILE A 639 18.49 10.19 -33.85
CA ILE A 639 17.06 9.84 -33.91
C ILE A 639 16.69 9.01 -35.15
N SER A 640 17.64 8.85 -36.07
CA SER A 640 17.45 8.26 -37.40
C SER A 640 17.92 6.81 -37.51
N SER A 641 18.85 6.38 -36.64
CA SER A 641 19.32 5.00 -36.57
C SER A 641 18.23 4.01 -36.19
N PRO A 642 18.32 2.75 -36.67
CA PRO A 642 17.42 1.68 -36.29
C PRO A 642 17.30 1.50 -34.78
N LEU A 643 16.09 1.26 -34.26
CA LEU A 643 15.87 1.04 -32.82
C LEU A 643 16.66 -0.16 -32.26
N GLN A 644 16.93 -1.16 -33.11
CA GLN A 644 17.75 -2.33 -32.77
C GLN A 644 19.21 -1.93 -32.46
N ASP A 645 19.78 -1.00 -33.23
CA ASP A 645 21.14 -0.49 -33.04
C ASP A 645 21.23 0.44 -31.81
N ALA A 646 20.11 1.08 -31.47
CA ALA A 646 19.95 1.81 -30.23
C ALA A 646 19.91 0.88 -28.99
N GLY A 647 19.85 -0.45 -29.15
CA GLY A 647 19.85 -1.44 -28.08
C GLY A 647 18.46 -1.80 -27.54
N MET A 648 17.40 -1.51 -28.30
CA MET A 648 16.02 -1.76 -27.89
C MET A 648 15.67 -3.25 -28.00
N ASP A 649 15.75 -3.97 -26.88
CA ASP A 649 15.30 -5.36 -26.76
C ASP A 649 13.83 -5.46 -26.32
N SER A 650 13.30 -6.68 -26.20
CA SER A 650 11.91 -6.92 -25.79
C SER A 650 11.60 -6.44 -24.36
N LEU A 651 12.59 -6.36 -23.47
CA LEU A 651 12.42 -5.91 -22.09
C LEU A 651 12.33 -4.38 -22.03
N VAL A 652 13.24 -3.69 -22.73
CA VAL A 652 13.27 -2.22 -22.84
C VAL A 652 12.04 -1.72 -23.59
N ALA A 653 11.59 -2.42 -24.63
CA ALA A 653 10.35 -2.09 -25.33
C ALA A 653 9.11 -2.15 -24.42
N MET A 654 9.04 -3.13 -23.50
CA MET A 654 7.96 -3.25 -22.52
C MET A 654 7.99 -2.12 -21.48
N GLU A 655 9.18 -1.76 -21.00
CA GLU A 655 9.35 -0.64 -20.07
C GLU A 655 9.03 0.70 -20.73
N MET A 656 9.46 0.89 -21.99
CA MET A 656 9.12 2.02 -22.83
C MET A 656 7.62 2.16 -23.04
N ARG A 657 6.88 1.05 -23.24
CA ARG A 657 5.42 1.08 -23.40
C ARG A 657 4.71 1.55 -22.11
N ARG A 658 5.17 1.08 -20.94
CA ARG A 658 4.64 1.54 -19.65
C ARG A 658 4.93 3.02 -19.41
N TRP A 659 6.16 3.44 -19.69
CA TRP A 659 6.57 4.84 -19.61
C TRP A 659 5.78 5.72 -20.58
N TRP A 660 5.55 5.26 -21.81
CA TRP A 660 4.77 5.94 -22.83
C TRP A 660 3.35 6.25 -22.36
N ARG A 661 2.63 5.23 -21.88
CA ARG A 661 1.27 5.40 -21.35
C ARG A 661 1.24 6.41 -20.20
N THR A 662 2.22 6.33 -19.31
CA THR A 662 2.33 7.24 -18.15
C THR A 662 2.68 8.67 -18.55
N THR A 663 3.40 8.85 -19.66
CA THR A 663 3.94 10.15 -20.08
C THR A 663 3.00 10.88 -21.05
N PHE A 664 2.53 10.21 -22.09
CA PHE A 664 1.65 10.78 -23.12
C PHE A 664 0.15 10.61 -22.80
N GLY A 665 -0.19 9.67 -21.91
CA GLY A 665 -1.57 9.45 -21.47
C GLY A 665 -2.45 8.73 -22.51
N PHE A 666 -1.84 8.00 -23.44
CA PHE A 666 -2.52 7.07 -24.36
C PHE A 666 -1.63 5.85 -24.62
N ASP A 667 -2.21 4.75 -25.12
CA ASP A 667 -1.50 3.49 -25.34
C ASP A 667 -0.86 3.42 -26.74
N ILE A 668 0.25 2.67 -26.82
CA ILE A 668 0.91 2.22 -28.06
C ILE A 668 1.03 0.68 -27.99
N THR A 669 0.82 -0.02 -29.10
CA THR A 669 0.92 -1.49 -29.13
C THR A 669 2.39 -1.95 -29.18
N MET A 670 2.67 -3.19 -28.77
CA MET A 670 4.03 -3.75 -28.90
C MET A 670 4.50 -3.84 -30.34
N LEU A 671 3.58 -4.14 -31.28
CA LEU A 671 3.90 -4.18 -32.71
C LEU A 671 4.29 -2.79 -33.23
N GLN A 672 3.61 -1.73 -32.77
CA GLN A 672 3.96 -0.35 -33.14
C GLN A 672 5.25 0.14 -32.48
N MET A 673 5.52 -0.29 -31.25
CA MET A 673 6.73 0.09 -30.50
C MET A 673 7.99 -0.58 -31.08
N VAL A 674 7.93 -1.89 -31.36
CA VAL A 674 9.06 -2.68 -31.87
C VAL A 674 9.19 -2.59 -33.39
N GLY A 675 8.07 -2.37 -34.09
CA GLY A 675 8.02 -2.21 -35.55
C GLY A 675 8.28 -0.79 -36.03
N ALA A 676 8.58 0.16 -35.15
CA ALA A 676 9.03 1.49 -35.56
C ALA A 676 10.47 1.41 -36.09
N GLU A 677 10.71 2.05 -37.24
CA GLU A 677 12.03 1.99 -37.88
C GLU A 677 13.12 2.66 -37.04
N ASN A 678 12.81 3.81 -36.44
CA ASN A 678 13.72 4.60 -35.62
C ASN A 678 12.94 5.45 -34.59
N THR A 679 13.63 6.22 -33.75
CA THR A 679 12.96 7.07 -32.75
C THR A 679 12.21 8.25 -33.36
N MET A 680 12.55 8.66 -34.60
CA MET A 680 11.78 9.66 -35.35
C MET A 680 10.36 9.16 -35.65
N ALA A 681 10.22 7.92 -36.11
CA ALA A 681 8.92 7.29 -36.33
C ALA A 681 8.08 7.22 -35.03
N LEU A 682 8.73 7.01 -33.88
CA LEU A 682 8.06 7.10 -32.57
C LEU A 682 7.65 8.54 -32.22
N GLY A 683 8.48 9.54 -32.54
CA GLY A 683 8.13 10.96 -32.36
C GLY A 683 6.90 11.37 -33.18
N GLU A 684 6.81 10.95 -34.44
CA GLU A 684 5.64 11.17 -35.29
C GLU A 684 4.37 10.50 -34.75
N ARG A 685 4.50 9.26 -34.26
CA ARG A 685 3.40 8.54 -33.60
C ARG A 685 2.95 9.23 -32.31
N ALA A 686 3.87 9.82 -31.57
CA ALA A 686 3.53 10.62 -30.40
C ALA A 686 2.71 11.85 -30.81
N VAL A 687 3.10 12.57 -31.87
CA VAL A 687 2.33 13.70 -32.41
C VAL A 687 0.94 13.26 -32.89
N GLU A 688 0.85 12.18 -33.66
CA GLU A 688 -0.44 11.64 -34.15
C GLU A 688 -1.38 11.28 -32.99
N GLY A 689 -0.88 10.55 -32.00
CA GLY A 689 -1.68 10.17 -30.83
C GLY A 689 -2.08 11.37 -29.97
N LEU A 690 -1.23 12.39 -29.85
CA LEU A 690 -1.59 13.66 -29.19
C LEU A 690 -2.62 14.45 -29.99
N ARG A 691 -2.55 14.46 -31.32
CA ARG A 691 -3.60 15.06 -32.17
C ARG A 691 -4.92 14.36 -31.95
N THR A 692 -4.97 13.02 -32.02
CA THR A 692 -6.21 12.29 -31.75
C THR A 692 -6.74 12.55 -30.34
N LYS A 693 -5.85 12.61 -29.34
CA LYS A 693 -6.21 12.90 -27.95
C LYS A 693 -6.78 14.32 -27.76
N TYR A 694 -6.36 15.30 -28.56
CA TYR A 694 -6.76 16.70 -28.42
C TYR A 694 -7.65 17.24 -29.55
N ALA A 695 -7.94 16.46 -30.60
CA ALA A 695 -8.79 16.84 -31.72
C ALA A 695 -10.27 17.01 -31.35
N GLU A 696 -10.74 16.35 -30.28
CA GLU A 696 -12.11 16.50 -29.76
C GLU A 696 -12.35 17.84 -29.03
N VAL A 697 -11.33 18.70 -28.92
CA VAL A 697 -11.36 19.93 -28.10
C VAL A 697 -11.71 21.19 -28.92
N GLU A 698 -11.54 21.20 -30.24
CA GLU A 698 -11.70 22.42 -31.07
C GLU A 698 -13.16 22.87 -31.28
N GLU A 699 -14.17 22.00 -31.07
CA GLU A 699 -15.59 22.36 -31.32
C GLU A 699 -16.36 22.92 -30.11
N GLN A 700 -15.75 23.02 -28.93
CA GLN A 700 -16.43 23.62 -27.77
C GLN A 700 -15.69 24.85 -27.25
N PRO A 701 -16.21 26.07 -27.49
CA PRO A 701 -15.87 27.22 -26.65
C PRO A 701 -16.15 26.84 -25.19
N VAL A 702 -15.48 27.50 -24.24
CA VAL A 702 -15.85 27.42 -22.82
C VAL A 702 -17.25 28.03 -22.63
N ALA A 703 -18.26 27.26 -22.96
CA ALA A 703 -19.65 27.48 -22.61
C ALA A 703 -19.85 26.91 -21.20
N SER A 704 -20.59 27.66 -20.39
CA SER A 704 -21.26 27.16 -19.20
C SER A 704 -21.81 25.75 -19.44
N THR A 705 -21.57 24.85 -18.48
CA THR A 705 -22.14 23.51 -18.41
C THR A 705 -23.61 23.52 -18.88
N PRO A 706 -24.03 22.68 -19.84
CA PRO A 706 -25.39 22.71 -20.33
C PRO A 706 -26.36 22.27 -19.21
N ALA A 707 -27.47 23.00 -19.09
CA ALA A 707 -28.61 22.58 -18.31
C ALA A 707 -29.14 21.25 -18.88
N VAL A 708 -29.22 20.23 -18.03
CA VAL A 708 -29.95 19.00 -18.37
C VAL A 708 -31.43 19.35 -18.42
N VAL A 709 -31.99 19.36 -19.62
CA VAL A 709 -33.44 19.38 -19.84
C VAL A 709 -34.00 18.04 -19.33
N VAL A 710 -34.84 18.11 -18.30
CA VAL A 710 -35.64 16.98 -17.84
C VAL A 710 -36.91 16.94 -18.70
N SER A 711 -37.04 15.93 -19.57
CA SER A 711 -38.34 15.57 -20.11
C SER A 711 -39.06 14.65 -19.12
N ALA A 712 -40.18 15.17 -18.59
CA ALA A 712 -41.32 14.55 -17.90
C ALA A 712 -41.09 13.34 -16.97
#